data_AF-A0A3M1JIR3-F1
#
_entry.id   AF-A0A3M1JIR3-F1
#
_cell.length_a   1.000
_cell.length_b   1.000
_cell.length_c   1.000
_cell.angle_alpha   90.00
_cell.angle_beta   90.00
_cell.angle_gamma   90.00
#
_symmetry.space_group_name_H-M   'P 1'
#
loop_
_entity.id
_entity.type
_entity.pdbx_description
1 polymer ?
#
loop_
_entity_poly.entity_id
_entity_poly.type
_entity_poly.pdbx_seq_one_letter_code
_entity_poly.pdbx_strand_id
1 'polypeptide(L)'
;LASHTRSQVLRDSTFARTTRIGGDSLGTAIRMEFGFGIASETVNPTVTIRDGDSVQVNFSIRLRIVGVSEAVVTLGETDLSPTLPPVEFPSDVQLYSGVFASNTGLDINEIYVSNLRSTFPFDLDFRLSFDNFLPPVGSDSVTIDTVLSASAPSPITQYFNLDGYTFANPISPDSALTNLTISVRALVHPQQIGIPLDGSELGRFSMSVHVGELDFQSLQANLIQAFPPTNQSITGMPQGFTGMTFTDVRIEFVMLNQIRLPVSLDMNLVGVNDLGDSSIVHAVGILGSPTISGDTVKTVLRLSKEGTTSLMYASPRDSVWTDSLTVPPGPGESTIVDFLASNPKDITVASSAKIDGRGTIEVGASISGQYRLIAPFAVTMDPMTFIPVNKTPISPMEVATRNRIRSTLIQADIGTEVTNHMPFGGDISILSSNRALFPLDLTPAGIQAFKDTLVAQEGWNPADSLYVITSCAQMDPALGTVYIFDVMTDFAECVDGMVYLVRSTGTGVDTVISYVDTLAKIILPDPAALVSDTATTGVPGAVLEPGVISHVASIDTNKIRLITDFGDHFVVPRFHLTGTNGQSVYFSLGDYFGIQSTITFRISSTGMLENPADELVLVFPNGGETLDLNRDYVIKWQTYGNISKVNLDYAVGAHTIWSNDAIWNTIATEVTNVDSFVWTPVTSTGISSLTLSQRDSLRIRVKDTGSDVSDKSGWYFKIVDTSGRSASHQRRPRTGAVALRKVAP
;
A
#
# COMPACT_ATOMS: atom_id res chain seq x y z
N LEU A 1 48.88 -50.59 -75.79
CA LEU A 1 49.82 -51.67 -76.19
C LEU A 1 51.01 -51.70 -75.24
N ALA A 2 51.20 -52.77 -74.47
CA ALA A 2 52.29 -52.86 -73.50
C ALA A 2 53.64 -53.10 -74.22
N SER A 3 54.44 -52.04 -74.42
CA SER A 3 55.77 -52.10 -75.06
C SER A 3 56.70 -53.11 -74.34
N HIS A 4 57.07 -54.21 -74.96
CA HIS A 4 57.91 -55.25 -74.35
C HIS A 4 59.36 -54.74 -74.21
N THR A 5 59.76 -54.29 -73.01
CA THR A 5 61.12 -53.76 -72.74
C THR A 5 62.16 -54.85 -72.44
N ARG A 6 61.78 -56.13 -72.43
CA ARG A 6 62.70 -57.27 -72.32
C ARG A 6 62.40 -58.28 -73.42
N SER A 7 63.40 -58.58 -74.23
CA SER A 7 63.36 -59.55 -75.32
C SER A 7 63.57 -61.00 -74.87
N GLN A 8 63.94 -61.22 -73.60
CA GLN A 8 64.23 -62.53 -73.03
C GLN A 8 63.72 -62.62 -71.59
N VAL A 9 63.10 -63.75 -71.24
CA VAL A 9 62.66 -64.08 -69.87
C VAL A 9 63.42 -65.34 -69.46
N LEU A 10 64.06 -65.30 -68.28
CA LEU A 10 64.84 -66.43 -67.77
C LEU A 10 63.91 -67.56 -67.31
N ARG A 11 64.34 -68.82 -67.48
CA ARG A 11 63.60 -70.03 -67.06
C ARG A 11 63.17 -69.91 -65.59
N ASP A 12 61.92 -70.29 -65.30
CA ASP A 12 61.28 -70.31 -63.98
C ASP A 12 61.13 -68.93 -63.28
N SER A 13 61.37 -67.82 -64.00
CA SER A 13 61.14 -66.47 -63.45
C SER A 13 59.70 -66.01 -63.63
N THR A 14 59.13 -65.38 -62.59
CA THR A 14 57.84 -64.69 -62.70
C THR A 14 58.06 -63.27 -63.23
N PHE A 15 57.51 -62.96 -64.40
CA PHE A 15 57.50 -61.60 -64.94
C PHE A 15 56.23 -60.86 -64.50
N ALA A 16 56.35 -60.00 -63.50
CA ALA A 16 55.28 -59.08 -63.10
C ALA A 16 55.47 -57.73 -63.78
N ARG A 17 54.42 -57.25 -64.46
CA ARG A 17 54.39 -55.90 -65.02
C ARG A 17 53.07 -55.22 -64.69
N THR A 18 53.20 -54.01 -64.18
CA THR A 18 52.08 -53.08 -64.02
C THR A 18 52.13 -52.06 -65.14
N THR A 19 51.02 -51.87 -65.84
CA THR A 19 50.86 -50.79 -66.82
C THR A 19 49.76 -49.87 -66.30
N ARG A 20 50.04 -48.57 -66.20
CA ARG A 20 49.03 -47.57 -65.84
C ARG A 20 48.10 -47.39 -67.06
N ILE A 21 46.81 -47.64 -66.89
CA ILE A 21 45.78 -47.42 -67.93
C ILE A 21 45.20 -45.99 -67.78
N GLY A 22 46.01 -45.03 -67.31
CA GLY A 22 45.55 -43.68 -67.03
C GLY A 22 45.37 -42.88 -68.32
N GLY A 23 44.16 -42.34 -68.54
CA GLY A 23 43.82 -41.48 -69.69
C GLY A 23 42.71 -42.02 -70.60
N ASP A 24 42.39 -43.31 -70.53
CA ASP A 24 41.38 -43.95 -71.39
C ASP A 24 40.17 -44.42 -70.58
N SER A 25 38.96 -44.07 -71.03
CA SER A 25 37.68 -44.51 -70.46
C SER A 25 37.53 -46.04 -70.57
N LEU A 26 37.01 -46.69 -69.52
CA LEU A 26 36.65 -48.12 -69.50
C LEU A 26 35.41 -48.45 -70.38
N GLY A 27 35.26 -47.77 -71.51
CA GLY A 27 34.19 -47.97 -72.49
C GLY A 27 34.59 -49.00 -73.54
N THR A 28 34.12 -50.24 -73.36
CA THR A 28 34.12 -51.37 -74.31
C THR A 28 35.44 -52.13 -74.54
N ALA A 29 35.51 -53.30 -73.87
CA ALA A 29 36.41 -54.45 -74.07
C ALA A 29 37.94 -54.23 -73.93
N ILE A 30 38.50 -54.71 -72.81
CA ILE A 30 39.94 -54.94 -72.67
C ILE A 30 40.33 -56.09 -73.61
N ARG A 31 40.94 -55.78 -74.78
CA ARG A 31 41.52 -56.78 -75.69
C ARG A 31 43.01 -56.94 -75.42
N MET A 32 43.45 -58.19 -75.22
CA MET A 32 44.87 -58.53 -75.09
C MET A 32 45.32 -59.30 -76.33
N GLU A 33 46.36 -58.82 -77.00
CA GLU A 33 47.04 -59.54 -78.09
C GLU A 33 48.43 -59.97 -77.62
N PHE A 34 48.76 -61.24 -77.85
CA PHE A 34 50.05 -61.83 -77.49
C PHE A 34 50.70 -62.40 -78.75
N GLY A 35 51.98 -62.08 -78.95
CA GLY A 35 52.83 -62.70 -79.96
C GLY A 35 54.03 -63.36 -79.28
N PHE A 36 54.29 -64.62 -79.60
CA PHE A 36 55.47 -65.34 -79.12
C PHE A 36 56.42 -65.58 -80.29
N GLY A 37 57.69 -65.23 -80.14
CA GLY A 37 58.75 -65.55 -81.08
C GLY A 37 59.85 -66.31 -80.34
N ILE A 38 60.30 -67.43 -80.92
CA ILE A 38 61.49 -68.15 -80.45
C ILE A 38 62.67 -67.59 -81.24
N ALA A 39 63.58 -66.88 -80.58
CA ALA A 39 64.80 -66.37 -81.21
C ALA A 39 65.91 -67.44 -81.15
N SER A 40 66.61 -67.70 -82.26
CA SER A 40 67.76 -68.59 -82.28
C SER A 40 68.98 -67.92 -81.64
N GLU A 41 69.61 -68.57 -80.68
CA GLU A 41 70.81 -68.06 -80.02
C GLU A 41 72.01 -68.12 -80.99
N THR A 42 72.66 -66.98 -81.22
CA THR A 42 73.74 -66.83 -82.23
C THR A 42 75.09 -67.37 -81.77
N VAL A 43 75.18 -67.88 -80.54
CA VAL A 43 76.41 -68.47 -79.96
C VAL A 43 76.05 -69.85 -79.39
N ASN A 44 76.54 -70.91 -80.04
CA ASN A 44 76.26 -72.35 -79.79
C ASN A 44 74.81 -72.83 -80.10
N PRO A 45 74.47 -73.09 -81.37
CA PRO A 45 73.09 -73.39 -81.81
C PRO A 45 72.65 -74.84 -81.58
N THR A 46 73.28 -75.59 -80.68
CA THR A 46 73.00 -77.03 -80.50
C THR A 46 72.14 -77.26 -79.26
N VAL A 47 70.83 -77.37 -79.45
CA VAL A 47 69.90 -77.86 -78.41
C VAL A 47 69.90 -79.38 -78.46
N THR A 48 70.47 -80.03 -77.43
CA THR A 48 70.44 -81.50 -77.30
C THR A 48 69.24 -81.90 -76.46
N ILE A 49 68.19 -82.40 -77.12
CA ILE A 49 67.02 -83.03 -76.45
C ILE A 49 67.34 -84.52 -76.35
N ARG A 50 67.35 -85.07 -75.14
CA ARG A 50 67.62 -86.51 -74.93
C ARG A 50 66.35 -87.31 -75.17
N ASP A 51 66.50 -88.56 -75.59
CA ASP A 51 65.36 -89.46 -75.81
C ASP A 51 64.60 -89.65 -74.49
N GLY A 52 63.31 -89.26 -74.49
CA GLY A 52 62.44 -89.19 -73.31
C GLY A 52 62.13 -87.78 -72.77
N ASP A 53 62.82 -86.72 -73.22
CA ASP A 53 62.55 -85.34 -72.79
C ASP A 53 61.40 -84.69 -73.60
N SER A 54 60.46 -84.04 -72.89
CA SER A 54 59.39 -83.22 -73.49
C SER A 54 59.73 -81.74 -73.33
N VAL A 55 59.78 -80.99 -74.45
CA VAL A 55 59.98 -79.53 -74.43
C VAL A 55 58.61 -78.86 -74.44
N GLN A 56 58.13 -78.45 -73.26
CA GLN A 56 56.88 -77.70 -73.10
C GLN A 56 57.14 -76.35 -72.42
N VAL A 57 56.49 -75.31 -72.92
CA VAL A 57 56.47 -73.98 -72.29
C VAL A 57 55.08 -73.77 -71.70
N ASN A 58 54.96 -73.86 -70.38
CA ASN A 58 53.73 -73.56 -69.66
C ASN A 58 53.76 -72.12 -69.15
N PHE A 59 52.73 -71.32 -69.45
CA PHE A 59 52.57 -69.97 -68.90
C PHE A 59 51.15 -69.74 -68.40
N SER A 60 51.01 -68.87 -67.38
CA SER A 60 49.73 -68.45 -66.80
C SER A 60 49.70 -66.93 -66.72
N ILE A 61 48.57 -66.32 -67.09
CA ILE A 61 48.36 -64.86 -67.05
C ILE A 61 47.25 -64.56 -66.06
N ARG A 62 47.52 -63.68 -65.08
CA ARG A 62 46.55 -63.21 -64.09
C ARG A 62 46.42 -61.70 -64.19
N LEU A 63 45.22 -61.19 -64.52
CA LEU A 63 44.90 -59.77 -64.52
C LEU A 63 44.25 -59.38 -63.19
N ARG A 64 44.73 -58.30 -62.55
CA ARG A 64 44.12 -57.69 -61.37
C ARG A 64 43.99 -56.18 -61.61
N ILE A 65 42.76 -55.66 -61.64
CA ILE A 65 42.48 -54.21 -61.66
C ILE A 65 42.41 -53.76 -60.20
N VAL A 66 43.22 -52.77 -59.81
CA VAL A 66 43.30 -52.28 -58.42
C VAL A 66 42.81 -50.83 -58.39
N GLY A 67 41.57 -50.63 -57.91
CA GLY A 67 41.00 -49.32 -57.53
C GLY A 67 40.67 -48.36 -58.68
N VAL A 68 39.54 -47.65 -58.57
CA VAL A 68 39.22 -46.46 -59.38
C VAL A 68 39.58 -45.25 -58.51
N SER A 69 40.43 -44.34 -58.99
CA SER A 69 40.91 -43.19 -58.20
C SER A 69 39.95 -42.00 -58.24
N GLU A 70 39.34 -41.74 -59.39
CA GLU A 70 38.45 -40.61 -59.63
C GLU A 70 37.35 -40.98 -60.63
N ALA A 71 36.17 -40.38 -60.48
CA ALA A 71 35.12 -40.41 -61.48
C ALA A 71 35.11 -39.07 -62.22
N VAL A 72 35.34 -39.10 -63.53
CA VAL A 72 35.14 -37.91 -64.37
C VAL A 72 33.64 -37.73 -64.56
N VAL A 73 33.10 -36.65 -64.00
CA VAL A 73 31.68 -36.30 -64.08
C VAL A 73 31.51 -34.96 -64.80
N THR A 74 30.43 -34.85 -65.55
CA THR A 74 29.96 -33.57 -66.09
C THR A 74 28.92 -33.03 -65.14
N LEU A 75 29.23 -31.93 -64.46
CA LEU A 75 28.33 -31.26 -63.53
C LEU A 75 27.49 -30.23 -64.29
N GLY A 76 26.18 -30.29 -64.10
CA GLY A 76 25.25 -29.23 -64.52
C GLY A 76 25.05 -28.20 -63.41
N GLU A 77 24.38 -27.09 -63.74
CA GLU A 77 24.00 -26.08 -62.76
C GLU A 77 23.14 -26.72 -61.66
N THR A 78 23.63 -26.66 -60.42
CA THR A 78 22.96 -27.21 -59.25
C THR A 78 23.01 -26.17 -58.13
N ASP A 79 21.88 -25.93 -57.48
CA ASP A 79 21.79 -24.98 -56.39
C ASP A 79 22.26 -25.59 -55.07
N LEU A 80 23.31 -25.00 -54.49
CA LEU A 80 23.91 -25.35 -53.20
C LEU A 80 23.82 -24.18 -52.21
N SER A 81 22.89 -23.26 -52.43
CA SER A 81 22.74 -22.07 -51.59
C SER A 81 22.47 -22.44 -50.12
N PRO A 82 23.28 -21.93 -49.17
CA PRO A 82 23.03 -22.18 -47.76
C PRO A 82 21.83 -21.36 -47.28
N THR A 83 21.00 -21.94 -46.42
CA THR A 83 20.00 -21.20 -45.66
C THR A 83 20.68 -20.45 -44.52
N LEU A 84 20.64 -19.12 -44.52
CA LEU A 84 21.08 -18.32 -43.38
C LEU A 84 19.93 -18.13 -42.37
N PRO A 85 20.20 -18.16 -41.05
CA PRO A 85 19.21 -17.74 -40.07
C PRO A 85 18.88 -16.25 -40.27
N PRO A 86 17.61 -15.84 -40.11
CA PRO A 86 17.25 -14.43 -40.17
C PRO A 86 17.91 -13.66 -39.02
N VAL A 87 18.40 -12.45 -39.30
CA VAL A 87 18.82 -11.51 -38.25
C VAL A 87 17.58 -10.73 -37.84
N GLU A 88 16.99 -11.07 -36.70
CA GLU A 88 15.76 -10.44 -36.20
C GLU A 88 16.05 -9.10 -35.50
N PHE A 89 15.18 -8.12 -35.71
CA PHE A 89 15.21 -6.87 -34.97
C PHE A 89 14.46 -6.98 -33.64
N PRO A 90 14.81 -6.18 -32.61
CA PRO A 90 14.09 -6.11 -31.34
C PRO A 90 12.61 -5.76 -31.54
N SER A 91 11.71 -6.35 -30.74
CA SER A 91 10.25 -6.17 -30.89
C SER A 91 9.71 -4.85 -30.32
N ASP A 92 10.49 -4.17 -29.49
CA ASP A 92 10.23 -2.85 -28.90
C ASP A 92 10.48 -1.69 -29.88
N VAL A 93 11.08 -1.98 -31.04
CA VAL A 93 11.36 -1.02 -32.10
C VAL A 93 10.80 -1.49 -33.43
N GLN A 94 9.98 -0.66 -34.07
CA GLN A 94 9.52 -0.91 -35.44
C GLN A 94 10.29 -0.02 -36.40
N LEU A 95 11.37 -0.52 -36.98
CA LEU A 95 12.20 0.19 -37.96
C LEU A 95 11.52 0.18 -39.34
N TYR A 96 11.43 1.32 -40.03
CA TYR A 96 10.90 1.39 -41.40
C TYR A 96 11.99 1.75 -42.42
N SER A 97 12.77 2.80 -42.13
CA SER A 97 13.89 3.25 -42.96
C SER A 97 14.81 4.18 -42.18
N GLY A 98 15.98 4.51 -42.73
CA GLY A 98 16.91 5.46 -42.15
C GLY A 98 18.05 5.82 -43.08
N VAL A 99 18.88 6.78 -42.68
CA VAL A 99 20.13 7.13 -43.35
C VAL A 99 21.26 7.02 -42.34
N PHE A 100 22.32 6.30 -42.69
CA PHE A 100 23.48 6.12 -41.83
C PHE A 100 24.30 7.41 -41.74
N ALA A 101 24.87 7.66 -40.57
CA ALA A 101 25.81 8.75 -40.35
C ALA A 101 27.02 8.65 -41.27
N SER A 102 27.70 9.77 -41.53
CA SER A 102 28.89 9.82 -42.39
C SER A 102 30.13 10.20 -41.58
N ASN A 103 31.30 9.70 -42.00
CA ASN A 103 32.58 9.85 -41.32
C ASN A 103 32.58 9.19 -39.93
N THR A 104 32.00 7.99 -39.85
CA THR A 104 31.94 7.23 -38.59
C THR A 104 33.30 6.57 -38.26
N GLY A 105 33.44 6.11 -37.02
CA GLY A 105 34.66 5.45 -36.54
C GLY A 105 34.83 4.02 -37.08
N LEU A 106 35.94 3.37 -36.73
CA LEU A 106 36.14 1.95 -37.07
C LEU A 106 35.04 1.08 -36.42
N ASP A 107 34.55 0.07 -37.15
CA ASP A 107 33.50 -0.88 -36.71
C ASP A 107 32.11 -0.24 -36.46
N ILE A 108 31.90 0.99 -36.96
CA ILE A 108 30.59 1.65 -37.01
C ILE A 108 30.17 1.77 -38.47
N ASN A 109 28.92 1.45 -38.77
CA ASN A 109 28.38 1.44 -40.13
C ASN A 109 29.24 0.61 -41.10
N GLU A 110 29.78 -0.51 -40.63
CA GLU A 110 30.62 -1.40 -41.44
C GLU A 110 30.07 -2.83 -41.48
N ILE A 111 30.11 -3.45 -42.66
CA ILE A 111 29.91 -4.90 -42.82
C ILE A 111 31.22 -5.52 -43.28
N TYR A 112 31.65 -6.55 -42.57
CA TYR A 112 32.88 -7.26 -42.83
C TYR A 112 32.61 -8.73 -43.13
N VAL A 113 32.96 -9.16 -44.34
CA VAL A 113 32.88 -10.56 -44.77
C VAL A 113 34.30 -11.13 -44.84
N SER A 114 34.55 -12.22 -44.14
CA SER A 114 35.86 -12.88 -44.09
C SER A 114 35.76 -14.39 -44.24
N ASN A 115 36.91 -15.02 -44.49
CA ASN A 115 37.03 -16.48 -44.66
C ASN A 115 36.15 -17.06 -45.77
N LEU A 116 35.70 -16.24 -46.74
CA LEU A 116 34.85 -16.69 -47.84
C LEU A 116 35.67 -17.58 -48.78
N ARG A 117 35.42 -18.89 -48.74
CA ARG A 117 36.15 -19.89 -49.52
C ARG A 117 35.31 -21.13 -49.78
N SER A 118 35.45 -21.67 -50.98
CA SER A 118 35.03 -23.03 -51.34
C SER A 118 36.23 -23.96 -51.39
N THR A 119 36.11 -25.16 -50.84
CA THR A 119 37.10 -26.25 -50.98
C THR A 119 36.56 -27.43 -51.79
N PHE A 120 35.39 -27.28 -52.42
CA PHE A 120 34.85 -28.27 -53.34
C PHE A 120 35.74 -28.41 -54.58
N PRO A 121 35.86 -29.61 -55.19
CA PRO A 121 36.68 -29.82 -56.37
C PRO A 121 36.17 -29.08 -57.61
N PHE A 122 34.97 -28.47 -57.53
CA PHE A 122 34.33 -27.70 -58.59
C PHE A 122 34.13 -26.24 -58.16
N ASP A 123 34.14 -25.35 -59.15
CA ASP A 123 33.86 -23.93 -58.96
C ASP A 123 32.39 -23.66 -58.62
N LEU A 124 32.16 -22.67 -57.73
CA LEU A 124 30.83 -22.19 -57.34
C LEU A 124 30.62 -20.74 -57.78
N ASP A 125 29.56 -20.47 -58.54
CA ASP A 125 29.07 -19.11 -58.79
C ASP A 125 28.38 -18.61 -57.51
N PHE A 126 29.04 -17.72 -56.78
CA PHE A 126 28.64 -17.24 -55.47
C PHE A 126 28.18 -15.78 -55.49
N ARG A 127 26.98 -15.53 -54.96
CA ARG A 127 26.45 -14.19 -54.76
C ARG A 127 25.92 -14.01 -53.34
N LEU A 128 26.37 -12.97 -52.65
CA LEU A 128 25.88 -12.52 -51.34
C LEU A 128 25.42 -11.08 -51.50
N SER A 129 24.18 -10.76 -51.15
CA SER A 129 23.61 -9.42 -51.22
C SER A 129 22.92 -9.04 -49.91
N PHE A 130 23.18 -7.84 -49.41
CA PHE A 130 22.46 -7.28 -48.27
C PHE A 130 21.47 -6.23 -48.78
N ASP A 131 20.22 -6.64 -48.95
CA ASP A 131 19.26 -5.89 -49.76
C ASP A 131 18.67 -4.67 -49.03
N ASN A 132 18.87 -4.57 -47.71
CA ASN A 132 18.41 -3.45 -46.90
C ASN A 132 19.29 -2.20 -47.00
N PHE A 133 20.51 -2.31 -47.53
CA PHE A 133 21.48 -1.21 -47.58
C PHE A 133 21.58 -0.67 -49.01
N LEU A 134 20.93 0.46 -49.24
CA LEU A 134 20.88 1.10 -50.54
C LEU A 134 22.01 2.13 -50.66
N PRO A 135 22.95 1.96 -51.60
CA PRO A 135 24.07 2.87 -51.77
C PRO A 135 23.62 4.25 -52.28
N PRO A 136 24.27 5.34 -51.85
CA PRO A 136 24.11 6.63 -52.50
C PRO A 136 24.68 6.59 -53.93
N VAL A 137 24.23 7.52 -54.77
CA VAL A 137 24.63 7.59 -56.18
C VAL A 137 26.16 7.66 -56.31
N GLY A 138 26.74 6.66 -57.00
CA GLY A 138 28.19 6.56 -57.22
C GLY A 138 28.96 5.71 -56.21
N SER A 139 28.27 5.10 -55.22
CA SER A 139 28.87 4.13 -54.30
C SER A 139 28.53 2.69 -54.68
N ASP A 140 29.33 1.74 -54.18
CA ASP A 140 29.18 0.32 -54.51
C ASP A 140 28.01 -0.32 -53.76
N SER A 141 27.28 -1.22 -54.42
CA SER A 141 26.27 -2.06 -53.75
C SER A 141 26.91 -2.95 -52.70
N VAL A 142 26.18 -3.25 -51.63
CA VAL A 142 26.61 -4.20 -50.59
C VAL A 142 26.40 -5.64 -51.10
N THR A 143 27.21 -6.03 -52.08
CA THR A 143 27.09 -7.30 -52.80
C THR A 143 28.46 -7.86 -53.12
N ILE A 144 28.64 -9.16 -52.89
CA ILE A 144 29.77 -9.95 -53.42
C ILE A 144 29.19 -10.83 -54.52
N ASP A 145 29.72 -10.72 -55.74
CA ASP A 145 29.37 -11.58 -56.88
C ASP A 145 30.67 -12.10 -57.51
N THR A 146 30.98 -13.37 -57.28
CA THR A 146 32.29 -13.95 -57.62
C THR A 146 32.24 -15.46 -57.79
N VAL A 147 33.23 -16.03 -58.45
CA VAL A 147 33.38 -17.48 -58.61
C VAL A 147 34.37 -18.01 -57.58
N LEU A 148 33.94 -18.93 -56.72
CA LEU A 148 34.77 -19.56 -55.70
C LEU A 148 35.35 -20.88 -56.23
N SER A 149 36.66 -20.91 -56.44
CA SER A 149 37.41 -22.10 -56.86
C SER A 149 38.27 -22.66 -55.73
N ALA A 150 38.40 -23.98 -55.63
CA ALA A 150 39.35 -24.62 -54.69
C ALA A 150 40.82 -24.27 -55.00
N SER A 151 41.11 -23.86 -56.24
CA SER A 151 42.45 -23.43 -56.68
C SER A 151 42.82 -22.02 -56.20
N ALA A 152 41.87 -21.26 -55.62
CA ALA A 152 42.14 -19.93 -55.10
C ALA A 152 43.14 -19.97 -53.93
N PRO A 153 44.23 -19.18 -53.96
CA PRO A 153 45.31 -19.27 -52.98
C PRO A 153 44.93 -18.75 -51.58
N SER A 154 43.96 -17.83 -51.49
CA SER A 154 43.53 -17.20 -50.23
C SER A 154 42.01 -17.03 -50.16
N PRO A 155 41.40 -17.08 -48.96
CA PRO A 155 39.99 -16.72 -48.77
C PRO A 155 39.72 -15.27 -49.17
N ILE A 156 38.52 -15.01 -49.68
CA ILE A 156 38.06 -13.65 -50.00
C ILE A 156 37.68 -12.94 -48.70
N THR A 157 38.11 -11.69 -48.60
CA THR A 157 37.80 -10.78 -47.48
C THR A 157 37.34 -9.45 -48.08
N GLN A 158 36.16 -8.99 -47.68
CA GLN A 158 35.53 -7.79 -48.22
C GLN A 158 35.01 -6.91 -47.09
N TYR A 159 35.24 -5.61 -47.22
CA TYR A 159 34.73 -4.58 -46.34
C TYR A 159 33.68 -3.75 -47.10
N PHE A 160 32.59 -3.44 -46.44
CA PHE A 160 31.57 -2.51 -46.92
C PHE A 160 31.42 -1.39 -45.89
N ASN A 161 31.74 -0.16 -46.29
CA ASN A 161 31.44 1.02 -45.51
C ASN A 161 30.04 1.50 -45.90
N LEU A 162 29.16 1.64 -44.91
CA LEU A 162 27.75 2.00 -45.05
C LEU A 162 27.49 3.49 -44.77
N ASP A 163 28.53 4.29 -44.59
CA ASP A 163 28.39 5.73 -44.34
C ASP A 163 27.57 6.42 -45.43
N GLY A 164 26.49 7.09 -45.03
CA GLY A 164 25.56 7.76 -45.95
C GLY A 164 24.68 6.81 -46.78
N TYR A 165 24.72 5.49 -46.54
CA TYR A 165 23.78 4.55 -47.16
C TYR A 165 22.38 4.75 -46.59
N THR A 166 21.38 4.45 -47.41
CA THR A 166 19.99 4.42 -46.97
C THR A 166 19.63 3.01 -46.52
N PHE A 167 19.11 2.89 -45.31
CA PHE A 167 18.51 1.68 -44.79
C PHE A 167 17.02 1.65 -45.14
N ALA A 168 16.55 0.59 -45.77
CA ALA A 168 15.14 0.45 -46.14
C ALA A 168 14.66 -0.99 -46.17
N ASN A 169 13.34 -1.16 -46.11
CA ASN A 169 12.70 -2.44 -46.37
C ASN A 169 12.68 -2.72 -47.90
N PRO A 170 13.36 -3.76 -48.39
CA PRO A 170 13.46 -4.06 -49.82
C PRO A 170 12.16 -4.60 -50.42
N ILE A 171 11.21 -5.07 -49.59
CA ILE A 171 9.93 -5.64 -50.02
C ILE A 171 8.86 -4.56 -50.11
N SER A 172 8.73 -3.74 -49.08
CA SER A 172 7.74 -2.66 -49.03
C SER A 172 8.21 -1.51 -48.12
N PRO A 173 8.30 -0.27 -48.62
CA PRO A 173 8.72 0.89 -47.82
C PRO A 173 7.74 1.22 -46.68
N ASP A 174 6.52 0.68 -46.71
CA ASP A 174 5.47 0.97 -45.74
C ASP A 174 5.38 -0.04 -44.60
N SER A 175 6.15 -1.13 -44.66
CA SER A 175 6.13 -2.19 -43.66
C SER A 175 7.36 -2.13 -42.77
N ALA A 176 7.17 -2.31 -41.46
CA ALA A 176 8.29 -2.39 -40.53
C ALA A 176 9.20 -3.58 -40.88
N LEU A 177 10.51 -3.39 -40.76
CA LEU A 177 11.50 -4.45 -40.89
C LEU A 177 11.44 -5.34 -39.65
N THR A 178 11.20 -6.63 -39.88
CA THR A 178 11.29 -7.66 -38.84
C THR A 178 12.64 -8.35 -38.85
N ASN A 179 13.29 -8.43 -40.01
CA ASN A 179 14.60 -9.05 -40.19
C ASN A 179 15.47 -8.32 -41.21
N LEU A 180 16.78 -8.54 -41.13
CA LEU A 180 17.72 -8.19 -42.19
C LEU A 180 17.57 -9.20 -43.34
N THR A 181 17.26 -8.69 -44.54
CA THR A 181 17.16 -9.44 -45.79
C THR A 181 18.55 -9.66 -46.39
N ILE A 182 19.08 -10.85 -46.17
CA ILE A 182 20.35 -11.30 -46.74
C ILE A 182 20.06 -12.37 -47.79
N SER A 183 20.40 -12.09 -49.04
CA SER A 183 20.22 -13.00 -50.17
C SER A 183 21.54 -13.71 -50.49
N VAL A 184 21.57 -15.03 -50.34
CA VAL A 184 22.73 -15.88 -50.68
C VAL A 184 22.37 -16.82 -51.82
N ARG A 185 23.21 -16.85 -52.85
CA ARG A 185 23.15 -17.82 -53.94
C ARG A 185 24.51 -18.49 -54.12
N ALA A 186 24.55 -19.81 -54.17
CA ALA A 186 25.75 -20.57 -54.48
C ALA A 186 25.40 -21.68 -55.49
N LEU A 187 25.71 -21.48 -56.76
CA LEU A 187 25.44 -22.46 -57.81
C LEU A 187 26.72 -23.18 -58.24
N VAL A 188 26.61 -24.46 -58.54
CA VAL A 188 27.69 -25.20 -59.21
C VAL A 188 27.88 -24.65 -60.61
N HIS A 189 29.09 -24.15 -60.90
CA HIS A 189 29.44 -23.71 -62.24
C HIS A 189 29.50 -24.92 -63.20
N PRO A 190 28.83 -24.91 -64.36
CA PRO A 190 28.85 -26.04 -65.29
C PRO A 190 30.27 -26.37 -65.76
N GLN A 191 30.78 -27.55 -65.40
CA GLN A 191 32.16 -27.96 -65.69
C GLN A 191 32.32 -29.48 -65.68
N GLN A 192 33.42 -29.95 -66.26
CA GLN A 192 33.83 -31.36 -66.21
C GLN A 192 35.00 -31.52 -65.23
N ILE A 193 34.82 -32.34 -64.20
CA ILE A 193 35.79 -32.48 -63.11
C ILE A 193 35.94 -33.94 -62.67
N GLY A 194 37.10 -34.29 -62.12
CA GLY A 194 37.33 -35.57 -61.44
C GLY A 194 36.91 -35.50 -59.98
N ILE A 195 35.92 -36.30 -59.57
CA ILE A 195 35.56 -36.48 -58.16
C ILE A 195 36.40 -37.63 -57.58
N PRO A 196 37.17 -37.41 -56.49
CA PRO A 196 37.93 -38.49 -55.87
C PRO A 196 37.00 -39.55 -55.27
N LEU A 197 37.31 -40.82 -55.48
CA LEU A 197 36.55 -41.97 -54.95
C LEU A 197 37.23 -42.63 -53.74
N ASP A 198 38.12 -41.89 -53.07
CA ASP A 198 38.97 -42.36 -51.97
C ASP A 198 38.31 -42.28 -50.58
N GLY A 199 37.08 -41.76 -50.50
CA GLY A 199 36.32 -41.60 -49.26
C GLY A 199 36.70 -40.35 -48.46
N SER A 200 37.53 -39.46 -49.00
CA SER A 200 37.79 -38.13 -48.42
C SER A 200 36.54 -37.24 -48.49
N GLU A 201 36.47 -36.23 -47.61
CA GLU A 201 35.40 -35.23 -47.67
C GLU A 201 35.48 -34.48 -49.01
N LEU A 202 34.33 -34.38 -49.70
CA LEU A 202 34.25 -33.73 -51.01
C LEU A 202 34.62 -32.24 -50.97
N GLY A 203 34.57 -31.61 -49.80
CA GLY A 203 34.86 -30.20 -49.61
C GLY A 203 33.87 -29.53 -48.67
N ARG A 204 34.19 -28.30 -48.29
CA ARG A 204 33.41 -27.45 -47.39
C ARG A 204 33.38 -26.02 -47.91
N PHE A 205 32.28 -25.35 -47.61
CA PHE A 205 32.11 -23.91 -47.81
C PHE A 205 32.29 -23.21 -46.45
N SER A 206 33.07 -22.14 -46.40
CA SER A 206 33.25 -21.31 -45.21
C SER A 206 32.98 -19.84 -45.52
N MET A 207 32.34 -19.14 -44.59
CA MET A 207 32.08 -17.70 -44.63
C MET A 207 31.85 -17.20 -43.21
N SER A 208 32.35 -16.01 -42.89
CA SER A 208 32.08 -15.30 -41.63
C SER A 208 31.62 -13.88 -41.95
N VAL A 209 30.51 -13.46 -41.37
CA VAL A 209 29.93 -12.13 -41.55
C VAL A 209 29.90 -11.44 -40.19
N HIS A 210 30.44 -10.24 -40.12
CA HIS A 210 30.38 -9.35 -38.97
C HIS A 210 29.67 -8.05 -39.38
N VAL A 211 28.75 -7.60 -38.55
CA VAL A 211 28.03 -6.33 -38.73
C VAL A 211 28.39 -5.47 -37.53
N GLY A 212 29.02 -4.34 -37.77
CA GLY A 212 29.39 -3.37 -36.74
C GLY A 212 28.17 -2.65 -36.14
N GLU A 213 28.43 -1.72 -35.24
CA GLU A 213 27.38 -0.87 -34.66
C GLU A 213 26.76 0.01 -35.76
N LEU A 214 25.43 0.18 -35.74
CA LEU A 214 24.70 0.94 -36.75
C LEU A 214 24.32 2.31 -36.21
N ASP A 215 24.96 3.36 -36.72
CA ASP A 215 24.71 4.75 -36.33
C ASP A 215 23.95 5.51 -37.42
N PHE A 216 22.78 6.05 -37.04
CA PHE A 216 21.85 6.68 -37.96
C PHE A 216 21.92 8.21 -37.85
N GLN A 217 22.13 8.90 -38.97
CA GLN A 217 21.91 10.34 -39.08
C GLN A 217 20.42 10.68 -38.95
N SER A 218 19.55 9.80 -39.47
CA SER A 218 18.11 9.93 -39.38
C SER A 218 17.47 8.55 -39.41
N LEU A 219 16.40 8.38 -38.63
CA LEU A 219 15.69 7.12 -38.52
C LEU A 219 14.18 7.36 -38.56
N GLN A 220 13.46 6.52 -39.31
CA GLN A 220 12.01 6.41 -39.29
C GLN A 220 11.63 5.13 -38.54
N ALA A 221 11.14 5.27 -37.32
CA ALA A 221 10.78 4.15 -36.47
C ALA A 221 9.67 4.50 -35.48
N ASN A 222 8.89 3.50 -35.06
CA ASN A 222 8.12 3.60 -33.82
C ASN A 222 8.98 3.08 -32.67
N LEU A 223 9.12 3.87 -31.62
CA LEU A 223 9.93 3.54 -30.45
C LEU A 223 9.05 3.51 -29.20
N ILE A 224 9.14 2.43 -28.44
CA ILE A 224 8.54 2.33 -27.11
C ILE A 224 9.67 2.30 -26.10
N GLN A 225 9.83 3.39 -25.35
CA GLN A 225 10.83 3.49 -24.30
C GLN A 225 10.13 3.52 -22.94
N ALA A 226 10.37 2.49 -22.12
CA ALA A 226 9.99 2.52 -20.72
C ALA A 226 10.94 3.43 -19.92
N PHE A 227 10.40 4.22 -18.99
CA PHE A 227 11.18 4.93 -18.00
C PHE A 227 11.37 4.04 -16.76
N PRO A 228 12.51 4.16 -16.05
CA PRO A 228 12.67 3.47 -14.78
C PRO A 228 11.59 3.92 -13.79
N PRO A 229 10.94 3.00 -13.06
CA PRO A 229 9.91 3.37 -12.10
C PRO A 229 10.50 4.19 -10.95
N THR A 230 9.74 5.17 -10.48
CA THR A 230 10.13 6.00 -9.33
C THR A 230 9.21 5.72 -8.16
N ASN A 231 9.78 5.43 -6.99
CA ASN A 231 9.03 5.24 -5.75
C ASN A 231 9.07 6.51 -4.91
N GLN A 232 7.91 6.88 -4.37
CA GLN A 232 7.74 8.03 -3.47
C GLN A 232 6.99 7.55 -2.22
N SER A 233 7.57 7.80 -1.04
CA SER A 233 6.89 7.57 0.23
C SER A 233 6.19 8.86 0.68
N ILE A 234 4.90 8.80 1.01
CA ILE A 234 4.22 9.94 1.63
C ILE A 234 4.33 9.79 3.14
N THR A 235 5.39 10.33 3.74
CA THR A 235 5.55 10.41 5.19
C THR A 235 4.84 11.63 5.74
N GLY A 236 3.95 11.45 6.72
CA GLY A 236 3.36 12.56 7.49
C GLY A 236 1.92 12.92 7.15
N MET A 237 1.18 12.12 6.37
CA MET A 237 -0.29 12.20 6.42
C MET A 237 -0.74 11.79 7.83
N PRO A 238 -1.46 12.65 8.58
CA PRO A 238 -1.89 12.31 9.93
C PRO A 238 -2.84 11.12 9.89
N GLN A 239 -2.55 10.07 10.66
CA GLN A 239 -3.51 8.99 10.89
C GLN A 239 -4.69 9.57 11.69
N GLY A 240 -5.90 9.56 11.14
CA GLY A 240 -7.10 10.05 11.84
C GLY A 240 -8.19 10.74 11.00
N PHE A 241 -8.04 10.84 9.67
CA PHE A 241 -9.03 11.46 8.77
C PHE A 241 -10.17 10.50 8.34
N THR A 242 -10.53 9.50 9.14
CA THR A 242 -11.65 8.61 8.83
C THR A 242 -12.95 9.42 8.77
N GLY A 243 -13.53 9.58 7.57
CA GLY A 243 -14.69 10.44 7.31
C GLY A 243 -14.37 11.78 6.62
N MET A 244 -13.12 12.02 6.20
CA MET A 244 -12.77 13.14 5.33
C MET A 244 -12.25 12.63 3.98
N THR A 245 -12.81 13.15 2.88
CA THR A 245 -12.44 12.78 1.51
C THR A 245 -12.00 14.01 0.75
N PHE A 246 -10.83 13.98 0.12
CA PHE A 246 -10.42 15.07 -0.76
C PHE A 246 -11.28 15.12 -2.02
N THR A 247 -11.59 16.31 -2.52
CA THR A 247 -12.48 16.47 -3.68
C THR A 247 -11.81 17.07 -4.92
N ASP A 248 -10.67 17.75 -4.76
CA ASP A 248 -10.01 18.48 -5.85
C ASP A 248 -8.48 18.32 -5.84
N VAL A 249 -7.99 17.09 -5.61
CA VAL A 249 -6.55 16.83 -5.74
C VAL A 249 -6.16 16.75 -7.21
N ARG A 250 -5.03 17.38 -7.53
CA ARG A 250 -4.47 17.41 -8.87
C ARG A 250 -2.99 17.04 -8.83
N ILE A 251 -2.57 16.14 -9.71
CA ILE A 251 -1.15 15.93 -9.98
C ILE A 251 -0.87 16.49 -11.37
N GLU A 252 0.15 17.33 -11.48
CA GLU A 252 0.57 17.89 -12.75
C GLU A 252 1.98 17.42 -13.11
N PHE A 253 2.11 16.77 -14.26
CA PHE A 253 3.39 16.47 -14.90
C PHE A 253 3.65 17.53 -15.97
N VAL A 254 4.71 18.32 -15.79
CA VAL A 254 5.18 19.29 -16.77
C VAL A 254 6.23 18.61 -17.63
N MET A 255 5.86 18.31 -18.86
CA MET A 255 6.68 17.64 -19.86
C MET A 255 7.20 18.66 -20.87
N LEU A 256 8.49 18.60 -21.17
CA LEU A 256 9.13 19.35 -22.25
C LEU A 256 9.51 18.38 -23.35
N ASN A 257 9.03 18.64 -24.56
CA ASN A 257 9.28 17.80 -25.72
C ASN A 257 10.04 18.58 -26.80
N GLN A 258 11.15 18.01 -27.28
CA GLN A 258 11.93 18.49 -28.42
C GLN A 258 11.78 17.59 -29.65
N ILE A 259 11.12 16.45 -29.50
CA ILE A 259 10.93 15.47 -30.58
C ILE A 259 9.78 15.92 -31.47
N ARG A 260 10.07 16.12 -32.75
CA ARG A 260 9.11 16.56 -33.79
C ARG A 260 8.20 15.43 -34.29
N LEU A 261 7.91 14.48 -33.42
CA LEU A 261 7.01 13.35 -33.66
C LEU A 261 5.94 13.34 -32.58
N PRO A 262 4.74 12.79 -32.87
CA PRO A 262 3.75 12.49 -31.85
C PRO A 262 4.36 11.60 -30.75
N VAL A 263 4.31 12.08 -29.51
CA VAL A 263 4.73 11.31 -28.34
C VAL A 263 3.51 11.12 -27.45
N SER A 264 3.17 9.87 -27.15
CA SER A 264 2.19 9.52 -26.14
C SER A 264 2.90 8.97 -24.90
N LEU A 265 2.53 9.49 -23.73
CA LEU A 265 2.98 9.03 -22.44
C LEU A 265 1.90 8.14 -21.83
N ASP A 266 2.29 6.98 -21.34
CA ASP A 266 1.45 6.06 -20.57
C ASP A 266 2.06 5.97 -19.16
N MET A 267 1.31 6.36 -18.14
CA MET A 267 1.73 6.33 -16.74
C MET A 267 0.73 5.56 -15.90
N ASN A 268 1.24 4.70 -15.03
CA ASN A 268 0.49 4.00 -14.00
C ASN A 268 0.98 4.44 -12.62
N LEU A 269 0.10 5.03 -11.83
CA LEU A 269 0.36 5.31 -10.42
C LEU A 269 -0.24 4.17 -9.61
N VAL A 270 0.61 3.43 -8.90
CA VAL A 270 0.23 2.30 -8.05
C VAL A 270 0.46 2.67 -6.60
N GLY A 271 -0.58 2.56 -5.78
CA GLY A 271 -0.58 2.93 -4.36
C GLY A 271 -1.00 1.74 -3.52
N VAL A 272 -0.31 1.52 -2.39
CA VAL A 272 -0.64 0.46 -1.44
C VAL A 272 -0.92 1.06 -0.07
N ASN A 273 -2.08 0.75 0.51
CA ASN A 273 -2.46 1.23 1.85
C ASN A 273 -1.86 0.36 2.97
N ASP A 274 -2.05 0.75 4.24
CA ASP A 274 -1.55 0.02 5.41
C ASP A 274 -2.16 -1.39 5.56
N LEU A 275 -3.30 -1.67 4.91
CA LEU A 275 -3.97 -2.97 4.90
C LEU A 275 -3.48 -3.88 3.75
N GLY A 276 -2.67 -3.36 2.83
CA GLY A 276 -2.15 -4.07 1.67
C GLY A 276 -3.03 -4.00 0.41
N ASP A 277 -4.11 -3.22 0.41
CA ASP A 277 -4.94 -3.02 -0.79
C ASP A 277 -4.24 -2.11 -1.78
N SER A 278 -4.28 -2.48 -3.06
CA SER A 278 -3.70 -1.70 -4.15
C SER A 278 -4.75 -0.85 -4.87
N SER A 279 -4.44 0.42 -5.10
CA SER A 279 -5.17 1.31 -6.01
C SER A 279 -4.30 1.70 -7.20
N ILE A 280 -4.89 1.83 -8.39
CA ILE A 280 -4.18 2.14 -9.63
C ILE A 280 -4.88 3.27 -10.38
N VAL A 281 -4.12 4.32 -10.71
CA VAL A 281 -4.54 5.38 -11.64
C VAL A 281 -3.77 5.21 -12.93
N HIS A 282 -4.50 4.97 -14.00
CA HIS A 282 -3.96 4.91 -15.35
C HIS A 282 -4.10 6.29 -16.01
N ALA A 283 -3.00 6.78 -16.56
CA ALA A 283 -2.86 8.13 -17.06
C ALA A 283 -2.20 8.14 -18.43
N VAL A 284 -3.00 8.38 -19.47
CA VAL A 284 -2.51 8.50 -20.85
C VAL A 284 -2.49 9.98 -21.24
N GLY A 285 -1.31 10.47 -21.64
CA GLY A 285 -1.09 11.85 -22.05
C GLY A 285 -0.53 11.92 -23.46
N ILE A 286 -1.05 12.83 -24.29
CA ILE A 286 -0.44 13.13 -25.59
C ILE A 286 0.39 14.40 -25.42
N LEU A 287 1.68 14.33 -25.79
CA LEU A 287 2.57 15.48 -25.73
C LEU A 287 2.47 16.28 -27.03
N GLY A 288 2.47 17.61 -26.91
CA GLY A 288 2.68 18.48 -28.06
C GLY A 288 4.03 18.19 -28.73
N SER A 289 4.13 18.42 -30.04
CA SER A 289 5.38 18.31 -30.80
C SER A 289 5.78 19.67 -31.39
N PRO A 290 7.07 20.03 -31.36
CA PRO A 290 7.55 21.24 -32.03
C PRO A 290 7.50 21.06 -33.55
N THR A 291 7.21 22.14 -34.27
CA THR A 291 7.24 22.16 -35.73
C THR A 291 8.62 22.50 -36.29
N ILE A 292 9.40 23.30 -35.56
CA ILE A 292 10.73 23.79 -35.92
C ILE A 292 11.80 22.97 -35.17
N SER A 293 12.90 22.61 -35.86
CA SER A 293 14.03 21.90 -35.25
C SER A 293 14.70 22.78 -34.18
N GLY A 294 15.04 22.18 -33.04
CA GLY A 294 15.64 22.86 -31.88
C GLY A 294 14.65 23.56 -30.95
N ASP A 295 13.38 23.73 -31.35
CA ASP A 295 12.36 24.28 -30.46
C ASP A 295 11.92 23.26 -29.41
N THR A 296 11.43 23.76 -28.29
CA THR A 296 10.91 22.96 -27.19
C THR A 296 9.46 23.37 -26.95
N VAL A 297 8.54 22.42 -26.92
CA VAL A 297 7.15 22.66 -26.52
C VAL A 297 6.90 22.12 -25.11
N LYS A 298 5.94 22.72 -24.41
CA LYS A 298 5.57 22.31 -23.06
C LYS A 298 4.19 21.67 -23.07
N THR A 299 4.04 20.54 -22.39
CA THR A 299 2.74 19.91 -22.12
C THR A 299 2.59 19.74 -20.62
N VAL A 300 1.44 20.12 -20.07
CA VAL A 300 1.08 19.85 -18.68
C VAL A 300 0.02 18.75 -18.66
N LEU A 301 0.40 17.56 -18.19
CA LEU A 301 -0.54 16.46 -17.95
C LEU A 301 -1.11 16.62 -16.54
N ARG A 302 -2.38 16.94 -16.44
CA ARG A 302 -3.10 17.13 -15.18
C ARG A 302 -4.01 15.94 -14.92
N LEU A 303 -3.70 15.18 -13.87
CA LEU A 303 -4.61 14.20 -13.29
C LEU A 303 -5.57 14.91 -12.35
N SER A 304 -6.86 14.61 -12.46
CA SER A 304 -7.93 15.19 -11.63
C SER A 304 -9.11 14.22 -11.50
N LYS A 305 -10.19 14.66 -10.85
CA LYS A 305 -11.46 13.93 -10.81
C LYS A 305 -12.08 13.65 -12.19
N GLU A 306 -11.70 14.43 -13.21
CA GLU A 306 -12.21 14.28 -14.58
C GLU A 306 -11.39 13.29 -15.41
N GLY A 307 -10.30 12.74 -14.85
CA GLY A 307 -9.34 11.90 -15.56
C GLY A 307 -8.03 12.64 -15.86
N THR A 308 -7.44 12.38 -17.03
CA THR A 308 -6.16 12.95 -17.46
C THR A 308 -6.38 14.03 -18.51
N THR A 309 -6.05 15.28 -18.17
CA THR A 309 -6.08 16.42 -19.10
C THR A 309 -4.69 16.75 -19.59
N SER A 310 -4.46 16.72 -20.90
CA SER A 310 -3.23 17.19 -21.55
C SER A 310 -3.42 18.65 -21.99
N LEU A 311 -2.65 19.58 -21.41
CA LEU A 311 -2.64 21.00 -21.79
C LEU A 311 -1.36 21.32 -22.56
N MET A 312 -1.47 21.68 -23.83
CA MET A 312 -0.33 21.92 -24.71
C MET A 312 -0.02 23.41 -24.85
N TYR A 313 1.26 23.78 -24.79
CA TYR A 313 1.76 25.16 -24.87
C TYR A 313 2.79 25.26 -25.99
N ALA A 314 2.74 26.35 -26.76
CA ALA A 314 3.66 26.58 -27.87
C ALA A 314 5.12 26.77 -27.40
N SER A 315 5.33 27.35 -26.23
CA SER A 315 6.65 27.55 -25.62
C SER A 315 6.66 27.23 -24.12
N PRO A 316 7.80 26.86 -23.53
CA PRO A 316 7.90 26.57 -22.10
C PRO A 316 7.55 27.76 -21.21
N ARG A 317 7.73 28.98 -21.72
CA ARG A 317 7.46 30.24 -20.99
C ARG A 317 6.00 30.70 -21.08
N ASP A 318 5.20 30.11 -21.96
CA ASP A 318 3.82 30.55 -22.15
C ASP A 318 2.96 30.19 -20.92
N SER A 319 2.07 31.10 -20.54
CA SER A 319 1.11 30.89 -19.45
C SER A 319 -0.27 30.44 -19.94
N VAL A 320 -0.49 30.43 -21.25
CA VAL A 320 -1.77 30.07 -21.89
C VAL A 320 -1.53 28.88 -22.80
N TRP A 321 -2.38 27.87 -22.71
CA TRP A 321 -2.33 26.70 -23.55
C TRP A 321 -2.96 27.00 -24.91
N THR A 322 -2.45 26.35 -25.95
CA THR A 322 -2.96 26.44 -27.33
C THR A 322 -3.98 25.36 -27.64
N ASP A 323 -3.88 24.22 -26.96
CA ASP A 323 -4.78 23.08 -27.13
C ASP A 323 -4.94 22.30 -25.81
N SER A 324 -6.06 21.61 -25.66
CA SER A 324 -6.36 20.81 -24.48
C SER A 324 -7.21 19.58 -24.82
N LEU A 325 -6.84 18.43 -24.27
CA LEU A 325 -7.60 17.19 -24.39
C LEU A 325 -7.78 16.54 -23.02
N THR A 326 -9.01 16.24 -22.62
CA THR A 326 -9.31 15.48 -21.40
C THR A 326 -9.75 14.06 -21.77
N VAL A 327 -9.05 13.08 -21.21
CA VAL A 327 -9.38 11.65 -21.30
C VAL A 327 -9.96 11.21 -19.96
N PRO A 328 -11.25 10.81 -19.91
CA PRO A 328 -11.85 10.32 -18.67
C PRO A 328 -11.28 8.94 -18.28
N PRO A 329 -11.39 8.55 -17.00
CA PRO A 329 -10.96 7.22 -16.56
C PRO A 329 -11.74 6.12 -17.28
N GLY A 330 -11.06 5.01 -17.59
CA GLY A 330 -11.68 3.82 -18.19
C GLY A 330 -12.59 3.06 -17.22
N PRO A 331 -13.40 2.10 -17.72
CA PRO A 331 -14.25 1.27 -16.86
C PRO A 331 -13.44 0.47 -15.83
N GLY A 332 -13.65 0.75 -14.55
CA GLY A 332 -12.95 0.08 -13.44
C GLY A 332 -11.60 0.71 -13.05
N GLU A 333 -11.20 1.81 -13.70
CA GLU A 333 -10.03 2.59 -13.32
C GLU A 333 -10.38 3.65 -12.27
N SER A 334 -9.45 3.95 -11.36
CA SER A 334 -9.64 4.97 -10.32
C SER A 334 -9.13 6.34 -10.77
N THR A 335 -9.74 7.42 -10.29
CA THR A 335 -9.19 8.77 -10.47
C THR A 335 -8.11 9.06 -9.44
N ILE A 336 -7.34 10.14 -9.62
CA ILE A 336 -6.38 10.57 -8.60
C ILE A 336 -7.04 10.90 -7.25
N VAL A 337 -8.32 11.31 -7.27
CA VAL A 337 -9.09 11.60 -6.08
C VAL A 337 -9.41 10.32 -5.32
N ASP A 338 -9.91 9.30 -6.02
CA ASP A 338 -10.19 7.97 -5.44
C ASP A 338 -8.92 7.30 -4.91
N PHE A 339 -7.82 7.45 -5.67
CA PHE A 339 -6.52 6.94 -5.30
C PHE A 339 -6.01 7.53 -3.99
N LEU A 340 -6.08 8.85 -3.81
CA LEU A 340 -5.65 9.48 -2.56
C LEU A 340 -6.63 9.25 -1.40
N ALA A 341 -7.92 9.11 -1.68
CA ALA A 341 -8.91 8.72 -0.69
C ALA A 341 -8.64 7.32 -0.10
N SER A 342 -7.95 6.43 -0.85
CA SER A 342 -7.51 5.13 -0.34
C SER A 342 -6.37 5.21 0.69
N ASN A 343 -5.83 6.41 0.96
CA ASN A 343 -4.72 6.68 1.87
C ASN A 343 -3.48 5.77 1.61
N PRO A 344 -2.87 5.86 0.41
CA PRO A 344 -1.72 5.05 0.05
C PRO A 344 -0.49 5.48 0.85
N LYS A 345 0.22 4.52 1.43
CA LYS A 345 1.47 4.72 2.16
C LYS A 345 2.64 5.01 1.21
N ASP A 346 2.72 4.21 0.15
CA ASP A 346 3.74 4.27 -0.87
C ASP A 346 3.07 4.46 -2.24
N ILE A 347 3.64 5.35 -3.07
CA ILE A 347 3.22 5.56 -4.46
C ILE A 347 4.38 5.19 -5.38
N THR A 348 4.13 4.25 -6.28
CA THR A 348 5.04 3.89 -7.37
C THR A 348 4.50 4.47 -8.67
N VAL A 349 5.33 5.25 -9.38
CA VAL A 349 4.99 5.75 -10.71
C VAL A 349 5.77 4.93 -11.72
N ALA A 350 5.06 4.12 -12.50
CA ALA A 350 5.59 3.42 -13.66
C ALA A 350 5.17 4.20 -14.91
N SER A 351 6.11 4.55 -15.78
CA SER A 351 5.80 5.31 -16.99
C SER A 351 6.54 4.78 -18.21
N SER A 352 5.92 4.94 -19.37
CA SER A 352 6.51 4.67 -20.67
C SER A 352 6.14 5.78 -21.65
N ALA A 353 7.05 6.08 -22.57
CA ALA A 353 6.80 6.94 -23.70
C ALA A 353 6.78 6.10 -24.97
N LYS A 354 5.74 6.27 -25.77
CA LYS A 354 5.67 5.77 -27.13
C LYS A 354 5.82 6.96 -28.08
N ILE A 355 6.83 6.89 -28.94
CA ILE A 355 7.03 7.81 -30.05
C ILE A 355 6.41 7.13 -31.28
N ASP A 356 5.35 7.74 -31.81
CA ASP A 356 4.57 7.20 -32.92
C ASP A 356 4.64 8.15 -34.10
N GLY A 357 5.21 7.70 -35.22
CA GLY A 357 5.21 8.48 -36.43
C GLY A 357 6.38 8.21 -37.37
N ARG A 358 6.11 8.37 -38.67
CA ARG A 358 7.13 8.35 -39.71
C ARG A 358 7.77 9.71 -39.84
N GLY A 359 8.88 9.93 -39.13
CA GLY A 359 9.67 11.14 -39.27
C GLY A 359 11.02 11.01 -38.59
N THR A 360 11.86 12.02 -38.78
CA THR A 360 13.26 11.98 -38.37
C THR A 360 13.42 12.28 -36.88
N ILE A 361 14.00 11.33 -36.14
CA ILE A 361 14.50 11.57 -34.78
C ILE A 361 15.83 12.30 -34.90
N GLU A 362 15.90 13.52 -34.37
CA GLU A 362 17.10 14.37 -34.41
C GLU A 362 18.04 14.04 -33.25
N VAL A 363 19.34 13.94 -33.55
CA VAL A 363 20.38 13.69 -32.54
C VAL A 363 20.38 14.81 -31.50
N GLY A 364 20.30 14.44 -30.22
CA GLY A 364 20.29 15.38 -29.09
C GLY A 364 18.92 15.92 -28.69
N ALA A 365 17.84 15.56 -29.40
CA ALA A 365 16.48 15.85 -28.95
C ALA A 365 16.12 14.99 -27.74
N SER A 366 15.43 15.59 -26.77
CA SER A 366 15.06 14.90 -25.52
C SER A 366 13.60 15.16 -25.13
N ILE A 367 13.05 14.20 -24.37
CA ILE A 367 11.85 14.41 -23.57
C ILE A 367 12.33 14.51 -22.12
N SER A 368 11.90 15.56 -21.43
CA SER A 368 12.15 15.71 -20.01
C SER A 368 10.85 16.04 -19.28
N GLY A 369 10.79 15.71 -18.00
CA GLY A 369 9.59 15.87 -17.20
C GLY A 369 9.92 16.20 -15.75
N GLN A 370 9.09 17.04 -15.16
CA GLN A 370 9.03 17.23 -13.71
C GLN A 370 7.56 17.11 -13.29
N TYR A 371 7.31 16.73 -12.04
CA TYR A 371 5.96 16.64 -11.53
C TYR A 371 5.79 17.49 -10.28
N ARG A 372 4.56 17.93 -10.05
CA ARG A 372 4.14 18.58 -8.81
C ARG A 372 2.78 18.04 -8.38
N LEU A 373 2.65 17.77 -7.08
CA LEU A 373 1.37 17.50 -6.44
C LEU A 373 0.75 18.84 -6.02
N ILE A 374 -0.46 19.09 -6.48
CA ILE A 374 -1.29 20.22 -6.06
C ILE A 374 -2.48 19.62 -5.32
N ALA A 375 -2.39 19.61 -3.99
CA ALA A 375 -3.47 19.18 -3.12
C ALA A 375 -4.03 20.42 -2.38
N PRO A 376 -4.99 21.15 -2.97
CA PRO A 376 -5.77 22.09 -2.19
C PRO A 376 -6.51 21.30 -1.10
N PHE A 377 -6.61 21.85 0.11
CA PHE A 377 -7.40 21.26 1.21
C PHE A 377 -8.90 21.47 0.96
N ALA A 378 -9.38 21.03 -0.20
CA ALA A 378 -10.77 20.91 -0.55
C ALA A 378 -11.24 19.50 -0.17
N VAL A 379 -12.15 19.40 0.79
CA VAL A 379 -12.59 18.13 1.37
C VAL A 379 -14.10 18.10 1.56
N THR A 380 -14.68 16.91 1.57
CA THR A 380 -15.99 16.61 2.15
C THR A 380 -15.77 15.94 3.49
N MET A 381 -16.52 16.37 4.52
CA MET A 381 -16.41 15.81 5.87
C MET A 381 -17.73 15.18 6.29
N ASP A 382 -17.68 13.95 6.79
CA ASP A 382 -18.78 13.31 7.49
C ASP A 382 -18.90 13.84 8.93
N PRO A 383 -20.09 13.75 9.55
CA PRO A 383 -20.26 14.12 10.95
C PRO A 383 -19.34 13.29 11.86
N MET A 384 -18.66 13.95 12.79
CA MET A 384 -17.72 13.29 13.69
C MET A 384 -17.90 13.78 15.12
N THR A 385 -17.76 12.84 16.07
CA THR A 385 -17.79 13.13 17.50
C THR A 385 -16.53 12.58 18.13
N PHE A 386 -15.85 13.36 18.96
CA PHE A 386 -14.69 12.89 19.70
C PHE A 386 -14.57 13.58 21.07
N ILE A 387 -13.89 12.89 21.98
CA ILE A 387 -13.56 13.38 23.33
C ILE A 387 -12.03 13.33 23.45
N PRO A 388 -11.35 14.44 23.79
CA PRO A 388 -9.91 14.43 24.02
C PRO A 388 -9.52 13.45 25.12
N VAL A 389 -8.32 12.88 24.99
CA VAL A 389 -7.76 11.95 25.99
C VAL A 389 -7.50 12.61 27.35
N ASN A 390 -7.26 13.92 27.35
CA ASN A 390 -7.00 14.69 28.56
C ASN A 390 -8.31 15.20 29.15
N LYS A 391 -8.49 14.91 30.44
CA LYS A 391 -9.62 15.34 31.27
C LYS A 391 -9.14 16.27 32.37
N THR A 392 -10.00 17.17 32.80
CA THR A 392 -9.70 18.10 33.89
C THR A 392 -10.31 17.55 35.17
N PRO A 393 -9.49 17.05 36.13
CA PRO A 393 -9.99 16.68 37.44
C PRO A 393 -10.36 17.94 38.23
N ILE A 394 -11.49 17.89 38.93
CA ILE A 394 -11.94 18.88 39.90
C ILE A 394 -11.94 18.16 41.25
N SER A 395 -10.96 18.48 42.08
CA SER A 395 -10.87 17.92 43.42
C SER A 395 -12.03 18.41 44.31
N PRO A 396 -12.43 17.64 45.33
CA PRO A 396 -13.44 18.03 46.28
C PRO A 396 -13.20 19.43 46.82
N MET A 397 -14.23 20.28 46.75
CA MET A 397 -14.16 21.62 47.32
C MET A 397 -14.13 21.54 48.85
N GLU A 398 -13.44 22.49 49.49
CA GLU A 398 -13.54 22.64 50.94
C GLU A 398 -15.01 22.85 51.33
N VAL A 399 -15.45 22.14 52.36
CA VAL A 399 -16.82 22.14 52.88
C VAL A 399 -17.40 23.55 53.01
N ALA A 400 -16.67 24.46 53.65
CA ALA A 400 -17.16 25.81 53.89
C ALA A 400 -17.43 26.56 52.57
N THR A 401 -16.60 26.32 51.56
CA THR A 401 -16.75 26.88 50.21
C THR A 401 -17.93 26.25 49.49
N ARG A 402 -18.05 24.91 49.52
CA ARG A 402 -19.18 24.15 48.98
C ARG A 402 -20.51 24.67 49.53
N ASN A 403 -20.64 24.76 50.86
CA ASN A 403 -21.89 25.16 51.49
C ASN A 403 -22.26 26.60 51.16
N ARG A 404 -21.28 27.51 51.10
CA ARG A 404 -21.50 28.89 50.62
C ARG A 404 -21.97 28.91 49.18
N ILE A 405 -21.35 28.15 48.28
CA ILE A 405 -21.77 28.09 46.86
C ILE A 405 -23.22 27.58 46.78
N ARG A 406 -23.55 26.50 47.49
CA ARG A 406 -24.89 25.90 47.46
C ARG A 406 -25.98 26.78 48.09
N SER A 407 -25.64 27.59 49.09
CA SER A 407 -26.60 28.50 49.74
C SER A 407 -26.77 29.83 49.01
N THR A 408 -25.76 30.26 48.24
CA THR A 408 -25.74 31.58 47.60
C THR A 408 -25.97 31.54 46.10
N LEU A 409 -25.38 30.58 45.38
CA LEU A 409 -25.39 30.58 43.93
C LEU A 409 -26.71 30.00 43.42
N ILE A 410 -27.52 30.86 42.81
CA ILE A 410 -28.81 30.47 42.22
C ILE A 410 -28.58 29.89 40.83
N GLN A 411 -27.75 30.56 40.03
CA GLN A 411 -27.51 30.20 38.65
C GLN A 411 -26.20 30.85 38.18
N ALA A 412 -25.48 30.16 37.29
CA ALA A 412 -24.41 30.75 36.50
C ALA A 412 -24.75 30.67 35.02
N ASP A 413 -24.67 31.79 34.32
CA ASP A 413 -24.93 31.85 32.89
C ASP A 413 -23.61 32.09 32.15
N ILE A 414 -23.25 31.18 31.25
CA ILE A 414 -22.12 31.33 30.35
C ILE A 414 -22.64 31.88 29.03
N GLY A 415 -22.48 33.19 28.82
CA GLY A 415 -22.72 33.84 27.55
C GLY A 415 -21.51 33.68 26.65
N THR A 416 -21.69 33.06 25.49
CA THR A 416 -20.65 32.87 24.48
C THR A 416 -21.03 33.61 23.21
N GLU A 417 -20.08 34.34 22.63
CA GLU A 417 -20.14 34.86 21.27
C GLU A 417 -19.09 34.11 20.45
N VAL A 418 -19.56 33.30 19.51
CA VAL A 418 -18.73 32.45 18.68
C VAL A 418 -18.72 32.99 17.26
N THR A 419 -17.53 33.28 16.75
CA THR A 419 -17.24 33.55 15.34
C THR A 419 -16.56 32.32 14.76
N ASN A 420 -17.20 31.68 13.80
CA ASN A 420 -16.67 30.52 13.10
C ASN A 420 -16.27 30.88 11.67
N HIS A 421 -14.98 30.89 11.37
CA HIS A 421 -14.43 31.01 10.02
C HIS A 421 -13.97 29.65 9.48
N MET A 422 -14.36 28.55 10.10
CA MET A 422 -14.16 27.21 9.55
C MET A 422 -15.32 26.85 8.62
N PRO A 423 -15.08 26.01 7.60
CA PRO A 423 -16.11 25.65 6.62
C PRO A 423 -17.17 24.65 7.11
N PHE A 424 -17.22 24.36 8.42
CA PHE A 424 -18.17 23.44 9.04
C PHE A 424 -18.63 23.99 10.40
N GLY A 425 -19.87 23.69 10.78
CA GLY A 425 -20.41 23.94 12.11
C GLY A 425 -20.21 22.76 13.08
N GLY A 426 -20.84 22.88 14.25
CA GLY A 426 -20.76 21.86 15.29
C GLY A 426 -21.18 22.37 16.65
N ASP A 427 -20.78 21.62 17.68
CA ASP A 427 -20.87 22.04 19.06
C ASP A 427 -19.76 21.47 19.93
N ILE A 428 -19.46 22.21 20.98
CA ILE A 428 -18.58 21.79 22.07
C ILE A 428 -19.46 21.62 23.31
N SER A 429 -19.67 20.37 23.69
CA SER A 429 -20.41 20.00 24.89
C SER A 429 -19.43 19.79 26.04
N ILE A 430 -19.47 20.62 27.08
CA ILE A 430 -18.63 20.46 28.28
C ILE A 430 -19.29 19.42 29.18
N LEU A 431 -18.78 18.19 29.15
CA LEU A 431 -19.31 17.07 29.92
C LEU A 431 -18.74 17.07 31.34
N SER A 432 -19.54 16.63 32.31
CA SER A 432 -19.16 16.44 33.71
C SER A 432 -19.61 15.09 34.24
N SER A 433 -18.78 14.47 35.06
CA SER A 433 -19.05 13.16 35.68
C SER A 433 -18.24 12.98 36.96
N ASN A 434 -18.74 12.13 37.85
CA ASN A 434 -17.99 11.60 38.99
C ASN A 434 -16.95 10.51 38.61
N ARG A 435 -16.84 10.19 37.31
CA ARG A 435 -15.82 9.27 36.77
C ARG A 435 -14.98 9.92 35.69
N ALA A 436 -13.81 9.33 35.53
CA ALA A 436 -12.78 9.83 34.63
C ALA A 436 -12.95 9.35 33.17
N LEU A 437 -13.97 8.54 32.87
CA LEU A 437 -14.25 7.98 31.56
C LEU A 437 -15.67 8.38 31.14
N PHE A 438 -15.84 8.76 29.88
CA PHE A 438 -17.09 9.29 29.35
C PHE A 438 -17.55 8.47 28.14
N PRO A 439 -18.86 8.19 28.00
CA PRO A 439 -19.39 7.64 26.77
C PRO A 439 -19.33 8.70 25.65
N LEU A 440 -19.03 8.26 24.42
CA LEU A 440 -18.95 9.15 23.26
C LEU A 440 -20.33 9.74 22.93
N ASP A 441 -21.33 8.87 22.92
CA ASP A 441 -22.74 9.19 22.77
C ASP A 441 -23.59 8.22 23.61
N LEU A 442 -24.89 8.51 23.70
CA LEU A 442 -25.86 7.74 24.47
C LEU A 442 -26.64 6.73 23.63
N THR A 443 -26.20 6.48 22.39
CA THR A 443 -26.83 5.46 21.55
C THR A 443 -26.49 4.07 22.12
N PRO A 444 -27.31 3.04 21.84
CA PRO A 444 -27.02 1.68 22.28
C PRO A 444 -25.61 1.19 21.86
N ALA A 445 -25.15 1.60 20.67
CA ALA A 445 -23.81 1.30 20.18
C ALA A 445 -22.72 2.05 20.97
N GLY A 446 -22.92 3.34 21.25
CA GLY A 446 -21.99 4.14 22.06
C GLY A 446 -21.86 3.65 23.49
N ILE A 447 -22.98 3.28 24.13
CA ILE A 447 -22.98 2.70 25.48
C ILE A 447 -22.29 1.33 25.50
N GLN A 448 -22.50 0.50 24.48
CA GLN A 448 -21.81 -0.77 24.35
C GLN A 448 -20.31 -0.60 24.14
N ALA A 449 -19.87 0.35 23.30
CA ALA A 449 -18.45 0.67 23.13
C ALA A 449 -17.82 1.23 24.42
N PHE A 450 -18.57 2.03 25.18
CA PHE A 450 -18.13 2.52 26.48
C PHE A 450 -17.96 1.38 27.49
N LYS A 451 -18.88 0.41 27.52
CA LYS A 451 -18.72 -0.81 28.34
C LYS A 451 -17.44 -1.56 27.97
N ASP A 452 -17.16 -1.73 26.69
CA ASP A 452 -15.96 -2.43 26.24
C ASP A 452 -14.68 -1.69 26.67
N THR A 453 -14.74 -0.35 26.75
CA THR A 453 -13.67 0.47 27.34
C THR A 453 -13.50 0.21 28.84
N LEU A 454 -14.59 0.10 29.61
CA LEU A 454 -14.53 -0.24 31.04
C LEU A 454 -13.97 -1.64 31.28
N VAL A 455 -14.29 -2.61 30.41
CA VAL A 455 -13.71 -3.97 30.45
C VAL A 455 -12.21 -3.90 30.22
N ALA A 456 -11.76 -3.17 29.20
CA ALA A 456 -10.36 -3.07 28.83
C ALA A 456 -9.51 -2.28 29.83
N GLN A 457 -10.03 -1.16 30.36
CA GLN A 457 -9.25 -0.22 31.19
C GLN A 457 -9.48 -0.41 32.69
N GLU A 458 -10.68 -0.79 33.12
CA GLU A 458 -11.03 -0.96 34.54
C GLU A 458 -11.26 -2.42 34.95
N GLY A 459 -11.06 -3.39 34.04
CA GLY A 459 -11.16 -4.82 34.34
C GLY A 459 -12.58 -5.29 34.65
N TRP A 460 -13.60 -4.63 34.09
CA TRP A 460 -14.99 -5.06 34.23
C TRP A 460 -15.22 -6.46 33.63
N ASN A 461 -16.23 -7.17 34.16
CA ASN A 461 -16.62 -8.47 33.61
C ASN A 461 -17.33 -8.26 32.26
N PRO A 462 -16.85 -8.88 31.16
CA PRO A 462 -17.49 -8.75 29.84
C PRO A 462 -18.97 -9.18 29.80
N ALA A 463 -19.40 -10.03 30.75
CA ALA A 463 -20.78 -10.50 30.85
C ALA A 463 -21.76 -9.47 31.44
N ASP A 464 -21.26 -8.40 32.06
CA ASP A 464 -22.11 -7.36 32.63
C ASP A 464 -22.80 -6.56 31.52
N SER A 465 -23.93 -5.93 31.84
CA SER A 465 -24.62 -5.00 30.95
C SER A 465 -24.60 -3.59 31.53
N LEU A 466 -24.64 -2.61 30.62
CA LEU A 466 -24.67 -1.19 30.94
C LEU A 466 -25.87 -0.58 30.24
N TYR A 467 -26.68 0.18 30.98
CA TYR A 467 -27.81 0.92 30.44
C TYR A 467 -27.96 2.27 31.12
N VAL A 468 -28.81 3.12 30.56
CA VAL A 468 -29.03 4.50 31.01
C VAL A 468 -30.40 4.62 31.68
N ILE A 469 -30.43 5.30 32.83
CA ILE A 469 -31.65 5.79 33.47
C ILE A 469 -31.61 7.32 33.51
N THR A 470 -32.73 7.98 33.22
CA THR A 470 -32.86 9.44 33.32
C THR A 470 -33.95 9.94 34.25
N SER A 471 -34.77 9.03 34.81
CA SER A 471 -35.84 9.38 35.74
C SER A 471 -35.49 8.91 37.15
N CYS A 472 -35.55 9.82 38.10
CA CYS A 472 -35.32 9.53 39.51
C CYS A 472 -36.33 8.53 40.07
N ALA A 473 -37.57 8.53 39.58
CA ALA A 473 -38.59 7.57 39.99
C ALA A 473 -38.19 6.11 39.75
N GLN A 474 -37.35 5.82 38.74
CA GLN A 474 -36.87 4.46 38.46
C GLN A 474 -35.70 4.03 39.36
N MET A 475 -35.06 4.99 40.02
CA MET A 475 -33.97 4.78 40.97
C MET A 475 -34.40 5.01 42.41
N ASP A 476 -35.71 5.18 42.65
CA ASP A 476 -36.25 5.31 43.99
C ASP A 476 -35.86 4.07 44.80
N PRO A 477 -35.07 4.24 45.87
CA PRO A 477 -34.67 3.13 46.70
C PRO A 477 -35.90 2.37 47.25
N ALA A 478 -37.06 2.99 47.43
CA ALA A 478 -38.28 2.31 47.86
C ALA A 478 -38.75 1.19 46.90
N LEU A 479 -38.39 1.25 45.62
CA LEU A 479 -38.70 0.20 44.63
C LEU A 479 -37.74 -0.98 44.69
N GLY A 480 -36.52 -0.78 45.23
CA GLY A 480 -35.51 -1.82 45.42
C GLY A 480 -34.89 -2.40 44.14
N THR A 481 -35.06 -1.73 43.00
CA THR A 481 -34.62 -2.19 41.67
C THR A 481 -33.17 -1.82 41.34
N VAL A 482 -32.72 -0.65 41.83
CA VAL A 482 -31.39 -0.09 41.55
C VAL A 482 -30.78 0.44 42.83
N TYR A 483 -29.52 0.09 43.08
CA TYR A 483 -28.68 0.59 44.16
C TYR A 483 -27.96 1.85 43.68
N ILE A 484 -28.19 2.97 44.36
CA ILE A 484 -27.70 4.30 43.95
C ILE A 484 -26.49 4.80 44.74
N PHE A 485 -26.13 4.10 45.83
CA PHE A 485 -25.30 4.67 46.89
C PHE A 485 -23.79 4.62 46.64
N ASP A 486 -23.38 4.03 45.50
CA ASP A 486 -22.02 4.14 44.97
C ASP A 486 -21.74 5.52 44.36
N VAL A 487 -22.80 6.27 44.03
CA VAL A 487 -22.73 7.57 43.33
C VAL A 487 -23.38 8.68 44.13
N MET A 488 -24.47 8.38 44.83
CA MET A 488 -25.24 9.35 45.62
C MET A 488 -25.19 8.98 47.10
N THR A 489 -25.16 9.96 47.99
CA THR A 489 -25.22 9.70 49.44
C THR A 489 -26.67 9.58 49.93
N ASP A 490 -27.59 10.29 49.28
CA ASP A 490 -29.03 10.23 49.55
C ASP A 490 -29.85 10.33 48.24
N PHE A 491 -31.06 9.77 48.22
CA PHE A 491 -31.93 9.81 47.03
C PHE A 491 -32.39 11.23 46.67
N ALA A 492 -32.46 12.15 47.63
CA ALA A 492 -32.77 13.57 47.39
C ALA A 492 -31.68 14.29 46.57
N GLU A 493 -30.53 13.64 46.32
CA GLU A 493 -29.50 14.10 45.38
C GLU A 493 -29.82 13.76 43.92
N CYS A 494 -30.81 12.91 43.68
CA CYS A 494 -31.20 12.57 42.32
C CYS A 494 -31.80 13.78 41.61
N VAL A 495 -31.42 13.96 40.34
CA VAL A 495 -31.87 15.04 39.46
C VAL A 495 -32.56 14.43 38.25
N ASP A 496 -33.83 14.77 38.02
CA ASP A 496 -34.56 14.28 36.84
C ASP A 496 -33.96 14.85 35.55
N GLY A 497 -33.84 14.00 34.52
CA GLY A 497 -33.29 14.36 33.21
C GLY A 497 -31.77 14.18 33.10
N MET A 498 -31.07 13.95 34.21
CA MET A 498 -29.65 13.58 34.22
C MET A 498 -29.43 12.16 33.72
N VAL A 499 -28.29 11.90 33.09
CA VAL A 499 -27.94 10.55 32.61
C VAL A 499 -27.21 9.79 33.72
N TYR A 500 -27.84 8.76 34.24
CA TYR A 500 -27.24 7.82 35.18
C TYR A 500 -26.88 6.52 34.47
N LEU A 501 -25.62 6.11 34.58
CA LEU A 501 -25.10 4.87 34.04
C LEU A 501 -25.30 3.75 35.07
N VAL A 502 -26.02 2.70 34.67
CA VAL A 502 -26.40 1.59 35.55
C VAL A 502 -25.81 0.29 35.05
N ARG A 503 -25.06 -0.37 35.92
CA ARG A 503 -24.49 -1.70 35.70
C ARG A 503 -25.46 -2.76 36.20
N SER A 504 -25.75 -3.74 35.36
CA SER A 504 -26.39 -4.98 35.76
C SER A 504 -25.42 -6.14 35.63
N THR A 505 -25.38 -6.99 36.65
CA THR A 505 -24.61 -8.25 36.64
C THR A 505 -25.48 -9.45 36.26
N GLY A 506 -26.76 -9.23 35.93
CA GLY A 506 -27.75 -10.27 35.66
C GLY A 506 -28.25 -11.03 36.89
N THR A 507 -27.67 -10.81 38.07
CA THR A 507 -28.12 -11.38 39.34
C THR A 507 -28.04 -10.36 40.47
N GLY A 508 -29.11 -10.17 41.24
CA GLY A 508 -29.14 -9.22 42.35
C GLY A 508 -29.73 -7.86 41.95
N VAL A 509 -29.35 -6.81 42.66
CA VAL A 509 -29.83 -5.43 42.44
C VAL A 509 -28.85 -4.74 41.50
N ASP A 510 -29.37 -4.05 40.49
CA ASP A 510 -28.55 -3.27 39.56
C ASP A 510 -27.91 -2.08 40.29
N THR A 511 -26.80 -1.54 39.80
CA THR A 511 -26.05 -0.50 40.54
C THR A 511 -25.75 0.71 39.66
N VAL A 512 -26.08 1.92 40.13
CA VAL A 512 -25.62 3.16 39.50
C VAL A 512 -24.12 3.27 39.71
N ILE A 513 -23.36 3.36 38.61
CA ILE A 513 -21.89 3.41 38.65
C ILE A 513 -21.32 4.78 38.35
N SER A 514 -22.11 5.66 37.72
CA SER A 514 -21.73 7.03 37.39
C SER A 514 -22.93 7.85 36.94
N TYR A 515 -22.80 9.17 36.99
CA TYR A 515 -23.65 10.08 36.22
C TYR A 515 -22.82 10.80 35.15
N VAL A 516 -23.47 11.23 34.07
CA VAL A 516 -22.89 12.07 33.03
C VAL A 516 -23.84 13.22 32.75
N ASP A 517 -23.35 14.45 32.80
CA ASP A 517 -24.11 15.63 32.39
C ASP A 517 -23.35 16.49 31.38
N THR A 518 -24.06 17.40 30.73
CA THR A 518 -23.49 18.52 29.99
C THR A 518 -23.64 19.81 30.80
N LEU A 519 -22.55 20.31 31.38
CA LEU A 519 -22.53 21.55 32.15
C LEU A 519 -22.92 22.75 31.28
N ALA A 520 -22.27 22.88 30.13
CA ALA A 520 -22.51 23.94 29.17
C ALA A 520 -22.30 23.44 27.74
N LYS A 521 -23.04 24.02 26.80
CA LYS A 521 -22.92 23.74 25.37
C LYS A 521 -22.52 25.03 24.66
N ILE A 522 -21.43 24.98 23.90
CA ILE A 522 -21.00 26.08 23.03
C ILE A 522 -21.36 25.67 21.60
N ILE A 523 -22.18 26.48 20.94
CA ILE A 523 -22.62 26.20 19.57
C ILE A 523 -21.60 26.81 18.60
N LEU A 524 -21.09 26.01 17.67
CA LEU A 524 -20.26 26.45 16.57
C LEU A 524 -21.19 26.64 15.35
N PRO A 525 -21.52 27.88 14.96
CA PRO A 525 -22.45 28.11 13.86
C PRO A 525 -21.80 27.69 12.54
N ASP A 526 -22.60 27.25 11.57
CA ASP A 526 -22.12 27.11 10.19
C ASP A 526 -21.68 28.49 9.65
N PRO A 527 -20.72 28.55 8.70
CA PRO A 527 -20.34 29.80 8.05
C PRO A 527 -21.56 30.46 7.39
N ALA A 528 -21.64 31.79 7.47
CA ALA A 528 -22.76 32.53 6.91
C ALA A 528 -22.82 32.44 5.37
N ALA A 529 -21.65 32.40 4.72
CA ALA A 529 -21.53 32.18 3.29
C ALA A 529 -20.22 31.49 2.93
N LEU A 530 -20.27 30.61 1.94
CA LEU A 530 -19.13 30.04 1.25
C LEU A 530 -18.96 30.70 -0.13
N VAL A 531 -17.73 30.77 -0.63
CA VAL A 531 -17.44 31.20 -2.00
C VAL A 531 -18.08 30.21 -2.98
N SER A 532 -18.88 30.71 -3.92
CA SER A 532 -19.54 29.88 -4.92
C SER A 532 -18.59 29.39 -6.00
N ASP A 533 -18.94 28.27 -6.64
CA ASP A 533 -18.21 27.72 -7.79
C ASP A 533 -18.18 28.66 -9.01
N THR A 534 -19.05 29.67 -9.04
CA THR A 534 -19.17 30.68 -10.11
C THR A 534 -18.46 31.99 -9.79
N ALA A 535 -17.87 32.13 -8.62
CA ALA A 535 -17.20 33.36 -8.21
C ALA A 535 -15.95 33.63 -9.06
N THR A 536 -15.75 34.90 -9.44
CA THR A 536 -14.57 35.33 -10.22
C THR A 536 -13.34 35.59 -9.35
N THR A 537 -13.52 35.61 -8.03
CA THR A 537 -12.49 35.84 -7.02
C THR A 537 -12.75 34.98 -5.78
N GLY A 538 -11.70 34.42 -5.17
CA GLY A 538 -11.81 33.48 -4.06
C GLY A 538 -11.74 32.02 -4.52
N VAL A 539 -11.48 31.11 -3.59
CA VAL A 539 -11.45 29.66 -3.86
C VAL A 539 -12.83 29.09 -3.54
N PRO A 540 -13.51 28.41 -4.48
CA PRO A 540 -14.82 27.79 -4.21
C PRO A 540 -14.81 26.89 -2.98
N GLY A 541 -15.89 26.97 -2.19
CA GLY A 541 -16.02 26.23 -0.93
C GLY A 541 -15.24 26.82 0.26
N ALA A 542 -14.44 27.87 0.07
CA ALA A 542 -13.81 28.59 1.17
C ALA A 542 -14.83 29.47 1.90
N VAL A 543 -14.60 29.77 3.18
CA VAL A 543 -15.46 30.69 3.93
C VAL A 543 -15.32 32.10 3.37
N LEU A 544 -16.45 32.66 2.94
CA LEU A 544 -16.56 34.05 2.49
C LEU A 544 -16.97 34.96 3.64
N GLU A 545 -17.99 34.54 4.38
CA GLU A 545 -18.47 35.24 5.57
C GLU A 545 -18.51 34.27 6.76
N PRO A 546 -17.87 34.60 7.88
CA PRO A 546 -17.88 33.74 9.06
C PRO A 546 -19.29 33.66 9.67
N GLY A 547 -19.61 32.52 10.26
CA GLY A 547 -20.80 32.37 11.08
C GLY A 547 -20.61 33.06 12.42
N VAL A 548 -21.60 33.84 12.87
CA VAL A 548 -21.57 34.47 14.20
C VAL A 548 -22.84 34.13 14.96
N ILE A 549 -22.68 33.62 16.18
CA ILE A 549 -23.80 33.33 17.08
C ILE A 549 -23.48 33.75 18.50
N SER A 550 -24.49 34.28 19.19
CA SER A 550 -24.46 34.45 20.65
C SER A 550 -25.36 33.39 21.28
N HIS A 551 -24.81 32.63 22.21
CA HIS A 551 -25.53 31.58 22.93
C HIS A 551 -25.26 31.68 24.43
N VAL A 552 -26.30 31.53 25.24
CA VAL A 552 -26.20 31.49 26.70
C VAL A 552 -26.49 30.06 27.16
N ALA A 553 -25.51 29.45 27.81
CA ALA A 553 -25.67 28.17 28.48
C ALA A 553 -25.84 28.40 29.99
N SER A 554 -26.99 27.99 30.53
CA SER A 554 -27.31 28.13 31.95
C SER A 554 -26.87 26.91 32.75
N ILE A 555 -26.21 27.18 33.86
CA ILE A 555 -25.82 26.23 34.90
C ILE A 555 -26.71 26.51 36.12
N ASP A 556 -27.72 25.68 36.30
CA ASP A 556 -28.71 25.81 37.39
C ASP A 556 -28.21 25.23 38.72
N THR A 557 -29.04 25.35 39.76
CA THR A 557 -28.74 24.82 41.10
C THR A 557 -28.49 23.32 41.12
N ASN A 558 -29.13 22.54 40.24
CA ASN A 558 -28.92 21.09 40.18
C ASN A 558 -27.53 20.77 39.65
N LYS A 559 -27.10 21.43 38.56
CA LYS A 559 -25.76 21.29 37.99
C LYS A 559 -24.67 21.78 38.95
N ILE A 560 -24.91 22.90 39.64
CA ILE A 560 -24.02 23.41 40.69
C ILE A 560 -23.88 22.39 41.82
N ARG A 561 -24.99 21.74 42.22
CA ARG A 561 -24.97 20.71 43.27
C ARG A 561 -24.09 19.52 42.88
N LEU A 562 -24.17 19.06 41.63
CA LEU A 562 -23.37 17.94 41.10
C LEU A 562 -21.87 18.24 41.17
N ILE A 563 -21.41 19.35 40.61
CA ILE A 563 -19.97 19.70 40.63
C ILE A 563 -19.43 20.04 42.02
N THR A 564 -20.32 20.26 43.00
CA THR A 564 -19.98 20.53 44.40
C THR A 564 -20.30 19.34 45.31
N ASP A 565 -20.70 18.19 44.76
CA ASP A 565 -20.94 16.97 45.53
C ASP A 565 -19.62 16.34 46.03
N PHE A 566 -19.72 15.25 46.80
CA PHE A 566 -18.55 14.60 47.38
C PHE A 566 -17.82 13.72 46.37
N GLY A 567 -16.51 13.90 46.30
CA GLY A 567 -15.64 13.08 45.47
C GLY A 567 -14.91 13.89 44.42
N ASP A 568 -14.04 13.21 43.67
CA ASP A 568 -13.39 13.81 42.52
C ASP A 568 -14.38 13.86 41.36
N HIS A 569 -14.45 15.03 40.72
CA HIS A 569 -15.21 15.25 39.50
C HIS A 569 -14.28 15.38 38.31
N PHE A 570 -14.80 15.08 37.13
CA PHE A 570 -14.05 15.20 35.90
C PHE A 570 -14.87 15.99 34.90
N VAL A 571 -14.19 16.90 34.21
CA VAL A 571 -14.79 17.68 33.12
C VAL A 571 -13.98 17.48 31.85
N VAL A 572 -14.68 17.28 30.74
CA VAL A 572 -14.07 17.09 29.42
C VAL A 572 -14.91 17.75 28.32
N PRO A 573 -14.30 18.45 27.35
CA PRO A 573 -15.02 18.92 26.17
C PRO A 573 -15.26 17.76 25.20
N ARG A 574 -16.50 17.50 24.84
CA ARG A 574 -16.86 16.67 23.69
C ARG A 574 -17.08 17.57 22.49
N PHE A 575 -16.39 17.27 21.40
CA PHE A 575 -16.58 17.95 20.12
C PHE A 575 -17.52 17.12 19.26
N HIS A 576 -18.54 17.76 18.72
CA HIS A 576 -19.39 17.22 17.68
C HIS A 576 -19.32 18.15 16.48
N LEU A 577 -18.75 17.70 15.37
CA LEU A 577 -18.71 18.45 14.12
C LEU A 577 -19.80 17.90 13.21
N THR A 578 -20.62 18.78 12.64
CA THR A 578 -21.76 18.39 11.80
C THR A 578 -21.32 17.87 10.43
N GLY A 579 -20.05 18.04 10.07
CA GLY A 579 -19.54 17.74 8.73
C GLY A 579 -20.00 18.77 7.69
N THR A 580 -19.88 18.43 6.42
CA THR A 580 -20.19 19.33 5.31
C THR A 580 -21.40 18.87 4.49
N ASN A 581 -22.15 17.87 4.98
CA ASN A 581 -23.32 17.30 4.31
C ASN A 581 -23.04 16.90 2.83
N GLY A 582 -21.84 16.39 2.56
CA GLY A 582 -21.40 16.00 1.22
C GLY A 582 -21.01 17.17 0.30
N GLN A 583 -21.05 18.42 0.78
CA GLN A 583 -20.52 19.57 0.05
C GLN A 583 -18.99 19.64 0.17
N SER A 584 -18.34 19.93 -0.95
CA SER A 584 -16.90 20.18 -0.97
C SER A 584 -16.61 21.55 -0.37
N VAL A 585 -15.80 21.59 0.68
CA VAL A 585 -15.40 22.83 1.33
C VAL A 585 -13.89 22.98 1.37
N TYR A 586 -13.41 24.21 1.43
CA TYR A 586 -11.98 24.52 1.38
C TYR A 586 -11.49 25.10 2.69
N PHE A 587 -10.41 24.52 3.22
CA PHE A 587 -9.71 25.06 4.39
C PHE A 587 -8.64 26.06 3.96
N SER A 588 -8.73 27.27 4.48
CA SER A 588 -7.74 28.32 4.29
C SER A 588 -6.81 28.43 5.50
N LEU A 589 -5.60 28.94 5.28
CA LEU A 589 -4.67 29.26 6.38
C LEU A 589 -5.18 30.40 7.28
N GLY A 590 -6.23 31.11 6.85
CA GLY A 590 -6.87 32.17 7.60
C GLY A 590 -8.08 31.70 8.40
N ASP A 591 -8.46 30.43 8.36
CA ASP A 591 -9.64 29.93 9.08
C ASP A 591 -9.36 29.82 10.58
N TYR A 592 -10.34 30.21 11.40
CA TYR A 592 -10.23 30.26 12.85
C TYR A 592 -11.59 30.08 13.54
N PHE A 593 -11.53 29.70 14.82
CA PHE A 593 -12.63 29.87 15.77
C PHE A 593 -12.30 31.01 16.73
N GLY A 594 -13.17 32.01 16.79
CA GLY A 594 -13.16 33.04 17.83
C GLY A 594 -14.25 32.73 18.84
N ILE A 595 -13.89 32.52 20.11
CA ILE A 595 -14.86 32.33 21.19
C ILE A 595 -14.60 33.40 22.24
N GLN A 596 -15.55 34.32 22.38
CA GLN A 596 -15.59 35.25 23.51
C GLN A 596 -16.60 34.72 24.51
N SER A 597 -16.22 34.64 25.78
CA SER A 597 -17.08 34.09 26.83
C SER A 597 -17.15 35.04 28.02
N THR A 598 -18.37 35.21 28.53
CA THR A 598 -18.66 35.94 29.76
C THR A 598 -19.43 35.01 30.69
N ILE A 599 -19.05 34.99 31.96
CA ILE A 599 -19.75 34.21 32.99
C ILE A 599 -20.43 35.19 33.92
N THR A 600 -21.75 35.06 34.04
CA THR A 600 -22.57 35.86 34.95
C THR A 600 -23.05 34.97 36.09
N PHE A 601 -22.69 35.29 37.32
CA PHE A 601 -23.20 34.61 38.50
C PHE A 601 -24.39 35.37 39.07
N ARG A 602 -25.52 34.69 39.22
CA ARG A 602 -26.66 35.19 39.96
C ARG A 602 -26.63 34.61 41.37
N ILE A 603 -26.30 35.47 42.33
CA ILE A 603 -26.20 35.10 43.74
C ILE A 603 -27.38 35.67 44.55
N SER A 604 -27.84 34.91 45.54
CA SER A 604 -28.74 35.39 46.59
C SER A 604 -27.95 36.09 47.69
N SER A 605 -28.40 37.27 48.11
CA SER A 605 -27.80 37.99 49.24
C SER A 605 -28.14 37.35 50.59
N THR A 606 -29.24 36.59 50.69
CA THR A 606 -29.69 35.96 51.93
C THR A 606 -28.68 34.92 52.42
N GLY A 607 -28.23 34.01 51.54
CA GLY A 607 -27.27 32.97 51.89
C GLY A 607 -25.82 33.44 52.06
N MET A 608 -25.50 34.71 51.71
CA MET A 608 -24.12 35.20 51.64
C MET A 608 -23.60 35.70 53.00
N LEU A 609 -24.54 36.11 53.87
CA LEU A 609 -24.28 36.57 55.23
C LEU A 609 -24.76 35.56 56.30
N GLU A 610 -25.55 34.57 55.89
CA GLU A 610 -25.96 33.47 56.76
C GLU A 610 -24.79 32.51 56.97
N ASN A 611 -24.63 32.04 58.21
CA ASN A 611 -23.71 30.95 58.47
C ASN A 611 -24.20 29.71 57.71
N PRO A 612 -23.30 28.89 57.12
CA PRO A 612 -23.68 27.62 56.54
C PRO A 612 -24.53 26.83 57.53
N ALA A 613 -25.66 26.29 57.10
CA ALA A 613 -26.46 25.41 57.95
C ALA A 613 -25.59 24.23 58.39
N ASP A 614 -25.75 23.82 59.65
CA ASP A 614 -25.09 22.62 60.14
C ASP A 614 -25.66 21.40 59.37
N GLU A 615 -24.79 20.52 58.89
CA GLU A 615 -25.14 19.33 58.10
C GLU A 615 -24.34 18.14 58.65
N LEU A 616 -24.99 16.98 58.75
CA LEU A 616 -24.35 15.70 59.03
C LEU A 616 -24.49 14.85 57.78
N VAL A 617 -23.45 14.13 57.40
CA VAL A 617 -23.50 13.17 56.29
C VAL A 617 -22.92 11.84 56.75
N LEU A 618 -23.74 10.80 56.84
CA LEU A 618 -23.33 9.46 57.23
C LEU A 618 -22.56 8.80 56.08
N VAL A 619 -21.32 8.43 56.35
CA VAL A 619 -20.41 7.84 55.34
C VAL A 619 -20.34 6.33 55.48
N PHE A 620 -20.43 5.80 56.70
CA PHE A 620 -20.38 4.36 56.93
C PHE A 620 -21.05 3.97 58.26
N PRO A 621 -21.82 2.87 58.32
CA PRO A 621 -22.36 2.13 57.19
C PRO A 621 -23.45 2.94 56.47
N ASN A 622 -23.41 3.00 55.14
CA ASN A 622 -24.33 3.80 54.35
C ASN A 622 -25.22 2.98 53.40
N GLY A 623 -25.01 1.67 53.30
CA GLY A 623 -25.87 0.78 52.53
C GLY A 623 -25.16 -0.37 51.83
N GLY A 624 -25.77 -1.57 51.83
CA GLY A 624 -25.28 -2.74 51.11
C GLY A 624 -24.16 -3.51 51.83
N GLU A 625 -23.58 -2.96 52.88
CA GLU A 625 -22.50 -3.62 53.62
C GLU A 625 -23.01 -4.83 54.42
N THR A 626 -22.11 -5.80 54.65
CA THR A 626 -22.35 -6.91 55.57
C THR A 626 -21.36 -6.82 56.73
N LEU A 627 -21.88 -6.48 57.90
CA LEU A 627 -21.13 -6.33 59.14
C LEU A 627 -21.22 -7.62 59.95
N ASP A 628 -20.19 -7.93 60.73
CA ASP A 628 -20.18 -9.05 61.66
C ASP A 628 -20.65 -8.62 63.04
N LEU A 629 -21.50 -9.42 63.67
CA LEU A 629 -22.10 -9.12 64.97
C LEU A 629 -21.06 -8.82 66.06
N ASN A 630 -19.93 -9.52 66.06
CA ASN A 630 -18.94 -9.48 67.14
C ASN A 630 -17.65 -8.75 66.75
N ARG A 631 -17.66 -7.99 65.65
CA ARG A 631 -16.50 -7.24 65.17
C ARG A 631 -16.70 -5.75 65.37
N ASP A 632 -15.61 -5.06 65.68
CA ASP A 632 -15.60 -3.61 65.76
C ASP A 632 -15.63 -2.99 64.37
N TYR A 633 -16.55 -2.05 64.20
CA TYR A 633 -16.69 -1.19 63.03
C TYR A 633 -16.58 0.26 63.46
N VAL A 634 -16.13 1.12 62.56
CA VAL A 634 -16.14 2.56 62.81
C VAL A 634 -17.32 3.14 62.06
N ILE A 635 -18.38 3.52 62.76
CA ILE A 635 -19.42 4.38 62.21
C ILE A 635 -18.74 5.70 61.87
N LYS A 636 -18.84 6.15 60.63
CA LYS A 636 -18.24 7.39 60.14
C LYS A 636 -19.33 8.29 59.61
N TRP A 637 -19.24 9.56 59.96
CA TRP A 637 -20.00 10.62 59.35
C TRP A 637 -19.08 11.80 59.12
N GLN A 638 -19.56 12.79 58.40
CA GLN A 638 -18.89 14.07 58.24
C GLN A 638 -19.79 15.14 58.82
N THR A 639 -19.20 15.97 59.66
CA THR A 639 -19.88 17.11 60.27
C THR A 639 -19.50 18.38 59.55
N TYR A 640 -20.51 19.16 59.19
CA TYR A 640 -20.36 20.46 58.59
C TYR A 640 -21.03 21.48 59.49
N GLY A 641 -20.26 22.48 59.92
CA GLY A 641 -20.73 23.46 60.90
C GLY A 641 -20.36 23.09 62.34
N ASN A 642 -21.12 23.61 63.33
CA ASN A 642 -20.74 23.58 64.75
C ASN A 642 -21.59 22.60 65.57
N ILE A 643 -21.49 21.31 65.29
CA ILE A 643 -22.14 20.25 66.08
C ILE A 643 -21.14 19.66 67.07
N SER A 644 -21.36 19.89 68.36
CA SER A 644 -20.44 19.41 69.42
C SER A 644 -20.65 17.95 69.83
N LYS A 645 -21.89 17.47 69.73
CA LYS A 645 -22.28 16.12 70.16
C LYS A 645 -23.39 15.54 69.29
N VAL A 646 -23.36 14.22 69.11
CA VAL A 646 -24.33 13.48 68.32
C VAL A 646 -24.91 12.28 69.09
N ASN A 647 -26.12 11.90 68.73
CA ASN A 647 -26.74 10.63 69.05
C ASN A 647 -26.63 9.69 67.85
N LEU A 648 -26.36 8.43 68.12
CA LEU A 648 -26.31 7.35 67.13
C LEU A 648 -27.42 6.37 67.43
N ASP A 649 -28.26 6.11 66.44
CA ASP A 649 -29.39 5.19 66.54
C ASP A 649 -29.36 4.17 65.41
N TYR A 650 -30.01 3.02 65.60
CA TYR A 650 -30.29 2.05 64.56
C TYR A 650 -31.78 1.75 64.46
N ALA A 651 -32.25 1.39 63.27
CA ALA A 651 -33.60 0.92 63.06
C ALA A 651 -33.63 -0.32 62.15
N VAL A 652 -34.73 -1.06 62.23
CA VAL A 652 -34.95 -2.31 61.48
C VAL A 652 -36.29 -2.27 60.76
N GLY A 653 -36.37 -2.79 59.54
CA GLY A 653 -37.63 -2.95 58.82
C GLY A 653 -37.80 -2.08 57.57
N ALA A 654 -39.05 -1.82 57.17
CA ALA A 654 -39.40 -1.26 55.86
C ALA A 654 -39.44 0.28 55.79
N HIS A 655 -39.30 0.81 54.58
CA HIS A 655 -38.86 2.17 54.27
C HIS A 655 -39.80 3.33 54.69
N THR A 656 -41.08 3.06 54.98
CA THR A 656 -42.13 4.10 54.95
C THR A 656 -42.35 4.87 56.26
N ILE A 657 -41.62 4.58 57.33
CA ILE A 657 -41.87 5.16 58.68
C ILE A 657 -40.66 5.95 59.21
N TRP A 658 -39.58 6.13 58.43
CA TRP A 658 -38.29 6.67 58.93
C TRP A 658 -38.32 8.09 59.52
N SER A 659 -39.38 8.85 59.30
CA SER A 659 -39.61 10.17 59.92
C SER A 659 -40.09 10.09 61.38
N ASN A 660 -40.43 8.90 61.88
CA ASN A 660 -40.90 8.71 63.26
C ASN A 660 -39.73 8.34 64.19
N ASP A 661 -39.44 9.20 65.17
CA ASP A 661 -38.37 8.95 66.16
C ASP A 661 -38.58 7.67 67.00
N ALA A 662 -39.81 7.15 67.11
CA ALA A 662 -40.12 5.99 67.95
C ALA A 662 -39.58 4.64 67.45
N ILE A 663 -39.12 4.56 66.19
CA ILE A 663 -38.59 3.32 65.59
C ILE A 663 -37.07 3.19 65.74
N TRP A 664 -36.41 4.28 66.13
CA TRP A 664 -34.97 4.36 66.27
C TRP A 664 -34.57 3.86 67.66
N ASN A 665 -33.64 2.91 67.69
CA ASN A 665 -33.10 2.28 68.88
C ASN A 665 -31.69 2.81 69.11
N THR A 666 -31.38 3.20 70.34
CA THR A 666 -30.11 3.84 70.65
C THR A 666 -28.91 2.89 70.47
N ILE A 667 -27.90 3.36 69.75
CA ILE A 667 -26.54 2.82 69.77
C ILE A 667 -25.74 3.53 70.87
N ALA A 668 -25.71 4.86 70.83
CA ALA A 668 -24.97 5.70 71.77
C ALA A 668 -25.59 7.11 71.82
N THR A 669 -25.49 7.78 72.98
CA THR A 669 -26.01 9.15 73.17
C THR A 669 -24.92 10.12 73.60
N GLU A 670 -25.10 11.39 73.28
CA GLU A 670 -24.21 12.49 73.70
C GLU A 670 -22.74 12.25 73.35
N VAL A 671 -22.48 11.56 72.24
CA VAL A 671 -21.14 11.20 71.77
C VAL A 671 -20.44 12.48 71.33
N THR A 672 -19.20 12.71 71.82
CA THR A 672 -18.37 13.82 71.34
C THR A 672 -18.18 13.69 69.84
N ASN A 673 -18.49 14.76 69.12
CA ASN A 673 -18.46 14.73 67.67
C ASN A 673 -17.03 14.83 67.12
N VAL A 674 -16.46 13.67 66.78
CA VAL A 674 -15.14 13.53 66.13
C VAL A 674 -15.26 12.79 64.79
N ASP A 675 -16.41 12.95 64.12
CA ASP A 675 -16.73 12.35 62.81
C ASP A 675 -16.62 10.81 62.75
N SER A 676 -16.57 10.17 63.92
CA SER A 676 -16.42 8.72 64.02
C SER A 676 -16.82 8.17 65.38
N PHE A 677 -17.30 6.92 65.40
CA PHE A 677 -17.59 6.17 66.60
C PHE A 677 -17.30 4.68 66.40
N VAL A 678 -16.51 4.08 67.29
CA VAL A 678 -16.26 2.63 67.28
C VAL A 678 -17.48 1.92 67.85
N TRP A 679 -18.06 1.04 67.05
CA TRP A 679 -19.28 0.31 67.34
C TRP A 679 -19.08 -1.19 67.11
N THR A 680 -19.42 -1.99 68.12
CA THR A 680 -19.53 -3.44 68.01
C THR A 680 -21.02 -3.78 68.03
N PRO A 681 -21.62 -4.32 66.95
CA PRO A 681 -23.07 -4.43 66.86
C PRO A 681 -23.73 -5.20 68.02
N VAL A 682 -23.06 -6.21 68.57
CA VAL A 682 -23.52 -6.99 69.74
C VAL A 682 -23.78 -6.14 71.00
N THR A 683 -23.14 -4.97 71.13
CA THR A 683 -23.27 -4.13 72.34
C THR A 683 -24.55 -3.30 72.35
N SER A 684 -25.22 -3.15 71.22
CA SER A 684 -26.48 -2.40 71.13
C SER A 684 -27.67 -3.29 71.53
N THR A 685 -28.41 -2.85 72.54
CA THR A 685 -29.58 -3.55 73.08
C THR A 685 -30.58 -3.85 71.98
N GLY A 686 -30.95 -5.12 71.80
CA GLY A 686 -31.95 -5.55 70.82
C GLY A 686 -31.38 -6.13 69.52
N ILE A 687 -30.13 -5.86 69.17
CA ILE A 687 -29.51 -6.37 67.92
C ILE A 687 -29.35 -7.90 67.96
N SER A 688 -28.87 -8.46 69.07
CA SER A 688 -28.68 -9.90 69.23
C SER A 688 -29.98 -10.70 69.14
N SER A 689 -31.12 -10.08 69.46
CA SER A 689 -32.46 -10.70 69.39
C SER A 689 -33.16 -10.55 68.03
N LEU A 690 -32.57 -9.85 67.07
CA LEU A 690 -33.16 -9.68 65.73
C LEU A 690 -33.22 -11.02 64.99
N THR A 691 -34.34 -11.24 64.28
CA THR A 691 -34.47 -12.37 63.35
C THR A 691 -33.53 -12.20 62.15
N LEU A 692 -33.29 -13.29 61.40
CA LEU A 692 -32.44 -13.22 60.20
C LEU A 692 -32.92 -12.18 59.17
N SER A 693 -34.23 -12.03 58.98
CA SER A 693 -34.77 -11.01 58.05
C SER A 693 -34.60 -9.58 58.57
N GLN A 694 -34.67 -9.36 59.88
CA GLN A 694 -34.42 -8.06 60.48
C GLN A 694 -32.93 -7.69 60.45
N ARG A 695 -32.05 -8.70 60.59
CA ARG A 695 -30.61 -8.53 60.44
C ARG A 695 -30.16 -8.21 59.02
N ASP A 696 -31.05 -8.36 58.04
CA ASP A 696 -30.80 -8.04 56.64
C ASP A 696 -31.32 -6.64 56.24
N SER A 697 -31.92 -5.91 57.18
CA SER A 697 -32.64 -4.65 56.92
C SER A 697 -32.37 -3.57 57.97
N LEU A 698 -31.10 -3.38 58.34
CA LEU A 698 -30.71 -2.34 59.31
C LEU A 698 -30.40 -1.01 58.62
N ARG A 699 -30.66 0.09 59.34
CA ARG A 699 -30.15 1.43 59.04
C ARG A 699 -29.62 2.07 60.32
N ILE A 700 -28.68 2.99 60.16
CA ILE A 700 -28.17 3.84 61.24
C ILE A 700 -28.58 5.29 60.96
N ARG A 701 -28.70 6.08 62.01
CA ARG A 701 -28.83 7.53 61.94
C ARG A 701 -27.86 8.18 62.90
N VAL A 702 -27.25 9.28 62.44
CA VAL A 702 -26.55 10.26 63.27
C VAL A 702 -27.45 11.49 63.40
N LYS A 703 -27.67 11.97 64.63
CA LYS A 703 -28.52 13.12 64.90
C LYS A 703 -27.81 14.07 65.87
N ASP A 704 -27.83 15.36 65.57
CA ASP A 704 -27.38 16.39 66.51
C ASP A 704 -28.21 16.33 67.79
N THR A 705 -27.54 16.47 68.93
CA THR A 705 -28.20 16.54 70.24
C THR A 705 -28.90 17.87 70.48
N GLY A 706 -28.46 18.95 69.82
CA GLY A 706 -28.97 20.31 70.01
C GLY A 706 -30.00 20.79 68.99
N SER A 707 -30.23 20.06 67.90
CA SER A 707 -31.11 20.45 66.80
C SER A 707 -31.74 19.23 66.10
N ASP A 708 -32.57 19.48 65.07
CA ASP A 708 -33.14 18.41 64.24
C ASP A 708 -32.21 17.97 63.08
N VAL A 709 -30.99 18.52 63.00
CA VAL A 709 -30.00 18.11 62.00
C VAL A 709 -29.68 16.63 62.21
N SER A 710 -29.96 15.83 61.19
CA SER A 710 -29.68 14.40 61.23
C SER A 710 -29.48 13.86 59.83
N ASP A 711 -28.74 12.77 59.74
CA ASP A 711 -28.62 11.99 58.53
C ASP A 711 -28.62 10.50 58.84
N LYS A 712 -29.06 9.70 57.89
CA LYS A 712 -29.30 8.26 58.04
C LYS A 712 -28.68 7.50 56.88
N SER A 713 -28.42 6.22 57.10
CA SER A 713 -27.95 5.32 56.05
C SER A 713 -28.88 5.41 54.84
N GLY A 714 -28.29 5.70 53.68
CA GLY A 714 -29.00 5.79 52.41
C GLY A 714 -29.73 4.49 52.07
N TRP A 715 -29.07 3.34 52.29
CA TRP A 715 -29.65 2.01 52.13
C TRP A 715 -29.55 1.13 53.38
N TYR A 716 -30.15 -0.07 53.28
CA TYR A 716 -30.03 -1.10 54.29
C TYR A 716 -28.66 -1.76 54.26
N PHE A 717 -28.10 -2.06 55.43
CA PHE A 717 -26.96 -2.96 55.59
C PHE A 717 -27.37 -4.20 56.40
N LYS A 718 -26.50 -5.21 56.39
CA LYS A 718 -26.75 -6.51 57.05
C LYS A 718 -25.80 -6.75 58.21
N ILE A 719 -26.25 -7.46 59.24
CA ILE A 719 -25.40 -7.98 60.32
C ILE A 719 -25.46 -9.51 60.33
N VAL A 720 -24.32 -10.16 60.14
CA VAL A 720 -24.18 -11.63 60.20
C VAL A 720 -23.49 -12.05 61.50
N ASP A 721 -23.88 -13.20 62.02
CA ASP A 721 -23.19 -13.82 63.16
C ASP A 721 -22.32 -14.96 62.63
N THR A 722 -21.01 -14.72 62.50
CA THR A 722 -20.07 -15.76 62.04
C THR A 722 -19.54 -16.64 63.17
N SER A 723 -19.90 -16.36 64.43
CA SER A 723 -19.37 -17.09 65.60
C SER A 723 -19.85 -18.55 65.69
N GLY A 724 -20.85 -18.94 64.90
CA GLY A 724 -21.37 -20.32 64.81
C GLY A 724 -20.78 -21.22 63.71
N ARG A 725 -19.92 -20.73 62.81
CA ARG A 725 -19.30 -21.57 61.76
C ARG A 725 -17.92 -22.10 62.18
N SER A 726 -17.92 -23.09 63.08
CA SER A 726 -16.78 -23.99 63.24
C SER A 726 -16.91 -25.22 62.31
N ALA A 727 -15.91 -25.38 61.44
CA ALA A 727 -15.45 -26.62 60.81
C ALA A 727 -16.43 -27.48 59.97
N SER A 728 -16.45 -27.25 58.65
CA SER A 728 -16.26 -28.37 57.69
C SER A 728 -15.76 -27.86 56.33
N HIS A 729 -14.74 -28.55 55.82
CA HIS A 729 -14.09 -28.39 54.51
C HIS A 729 -13.23 -27.13 54.24
N GLN A 730 -12.06 -27.07 54.89
CA GLN A 730 -10.88 -26.51 54.23
C GLN A 730 -10.44 -27.43 53.07
N ARG A 731 -10.78 -27.06 51.83
CA ARG A 731 -9.95 -27.40 50.67
C ARG A 731 -8.82 -26.36 50.62
N ARG A 732 -7.58 -26.83 50.80
CA ARG A 732 -6.34 -26.04 50.68
C ARG A 732 -6.26 -25.32 49.32
N PRO A 733 -5.97 -24.02 49.28
CA PRO A 733 -5.37 -23.40 48.09
C PRO A 733 -3.84 -23.58 48.11
N ARG A 734 -3.31 -23.99 46.96
CA ARG A 734 -1.88 -24.06 46.64
C ARG A 734 -1.26 -22.67 46.73
N THR A 735 -0.17 -22.55 47.49
CA THR A 735 0.75 -21.40 47.47
C THR A 735 1.48 -21.34 46.13
N GLY A 736 1.19 -20.31 45.34
CA GLY A 736 2.04 -19.83 44.26
C GLY A 736 2.44 -18.40 44.59
N ALA A 737 3.61 -18.22 45.20
CA ALA A 737 4.20 -16.92 45.45
C ALA A 737 4.87 -16.41 44.16
N VAL A 738 4.46 -15.23 43.68
CA VAL A 738 5.28 -14.42 42.78
C VAL A 738 5.54 -13.09 43.49
N ALA A 739 6.79 -12.90 43.87
CA ALA A 739 7.29 -11.72 44.54
C ALA A 739 7.43 -10.56 43.54
N LEU A 740 6.73 -9.45 43.79
CA LEU A 740 7.01 -8.16 43.13
C LEU A 740 8.07 -7.41 43.95
N ARG A 741 9.24 -7.28 43.33
CA ARG A 741 10.40 -6.55 43.81
C ARG A 741 10.14 -5.05 43.63
N LYS A 742 10.12 -4.30 44.74
CA LYS A 742 10.21 -2.82 44.73
C LYS A 742 11.54 -2.40 44.10
N VAL A 743 11.48 -1.51 43.13
CA VAL A 743 12.59 -0.63 42.75
C VAL A 743 12.05 0.79 42.74
N ALA A 744 12.69 1.63 43.53
CA ALA A 744 12.78 3.08 43.33
C ALA A 744 14.13 3.51 43.92
N PRO A 745 14.77 4.57 43.41
CA PRO A 745 14.50 5.32 42.18
C PRO A 745 15.16 4.70 40.94
#